data_AF-A0A2V2YL94-F1
#
_entry.id   AF-A0A2V2YL94-F1
#
_cell.length_a   1.000
_cell.length_b   1.000
_cell.length_c   1.000
_cell.angle_alpha   90.00
_cell.angle_beta   90.00
_cell.angle_gamma   90.00
#
_symmetry.space_group_name_H-M   'P 1'
#
loop_
_entity.id
_entity.type
_entity.pdbx_description
1 polymer ?
#
loop_
_entity_poly.entity_id
_entity_poly.type
_entity_poly.pdbx_seq_one_letter_code
_entity_poly.pdbx_strand_id
1 'polypeptide(L)'
;MSTDQITPPSVRSYPTRQAHDERWIELARAIAADRERITDDPAFVIPAVDQGELTIIGSGIEAVGFTSSDEILIREAEYVFYCVADPATSVWIKSLRPDAFDLYVLYDDSKLRYLTYMQMTEAILHYVRKGKKVVAIYYGHPGIFVLSTHRAVQIARREGHQAIMRAGVSALDTLCADLGVDPSQPGMQMYEATDMLIRRRKPDTGLHLVLWQVGLIGELGYRRSGYLNSGFAVLLDYLEDIYGADHTVIHYIGSRYPGIDPLIGEHTIGSLRDPEIQTTVTGISTFYLPPKDAAAADQDMLLKLGLLQPGQTAKAPTGPLREIDRYGAREWKAFDDFERFRIPSSYHWQEDTAAARFILALREDGELRDLYVRDPAAAVASWSMKGLTPRDQSLLSRRDAGAMQIAAKGIRAKSSPDSARMLTSLLTNKAVLRGLHNAVQRAAPNQRRQALDDWSASNGYAVDWSVATEDLTILMRTALFPWTGFYLANDRQWSIFLYGRSQTVGTGTVFNQAVYVNGQALKRVRYSKGSIRWYAEDGNPNNGFFHTDLTPKGARRLVGAIWPEGETMGSQHRLAALEHFMPHVTQLSAIAGEYRVKDVGGRTLSVVVRPDYPGQSAPVMVIEIDGQPFQGQTTFQANGFALDGLAVPYASKVIGDVHPHLQGEYRIRAVNSKGSQKHRLSYDGAILTVNDQAIDNVKGKASTLNWKSDAGLLARGDTTMLLDPITLRPMLFGTGRADTMESFSLVGSAPIGDHDVELIRSSPKFNLSPWAWDHLVTIAAEANEQGGHFLWHSWDKAVKNLAGLRSILQEVHL
;
A
#
# COMPACT_ATOMS: atom_id res chain seq x y z
N MET A 1 0.74 -28.69 25.41
CA MET A 1 -0.51 -29.47 25.37
C MET A 1 -0.71 -30.11 26.73
N SER A 2 -1.40 -29.39 27.63
CA SER A 2 -2.08 -29.99 28.78
C SER A 2 -3.55 -30.04 28.39
N THR A 3 -4.11 -31.23 28.35
CA THR A 3 -5.54 -31.47 28.23
C THR A 3 -6.19 -31.07 29.54
N ASP A 4 -6.47 -29.78 29.70
CA ASP A 4 -7.38 -29.32 30.76
C ASP A 4 -8.77 -29.83 30.42
N GLN A 5 -9.21 -30.78 31.23
CA GLN A 5 -10.54 -31.37 31.20
C GLN A 5 -11.57 -30.24 31.25
N ILE A 6 -12.40 -30.16 30.20
CA ILE A 6 -13.64 -29.39 30.21
C ILE A 6 -14.53 -30.01 31.28
N THR A 7 -14.37 -29.54 32.50
CA THR A 7 -15.29 -29.82 33.59
C THR A 7 -16.50 -28.94 33.32
N PRO A 8 -17.72 -29.48 33.09
CA PRO A 8 -18.88 -28.63 32.88
C PRO A 8 -19.03 -27.71 34.10
N PRO A 9 -19.29 -26.40 33.91
CA PRO A 9 -19.48 -25.49 35.02
C PRO A 9 -20.53 -26.07 35.98
N SER A 10 -20.28 -25.96 37.29
CA SER A 10 -21.23 -26.41 38.29
C SER A 10 -22.59 -25.80 37.98
N VAL A 11 -23.55 -26.66 37.62
CA VAL A 11 -24.87 -26.23 37.17
C VAL A 11 -25.52 -25.49 38.34
N ARG A 12 -25.52 -24.15 38.29
CA ARG A 12 -26.56 -23.36 38.96
C ARG A 12 -27.88 -23.99 38.54
N SER A 13 -28.75 -24.32 39.49
CA SER A 13 -29.98 -25.08 39.21
C SER A 13 -30.72 -24.53 37.99
N TYR A 14 -30.96 -25.39 37.00
CA TYR A 14 -31.69 -25.01 35.79
C TYR A 14 -33.08 -24.45 36.17
N PRO A 15 -33.55 -23.36 35.55
CA PRO A 15 -34.77 -22.70 36.01
C PRO A 15 -36.01 -23.58 35.81
N THR A 16 -36.92 -23.58 36.79
CA THR A 16 -38.22 -24.27 36.66
C THR A 16 -39.16 -23.49 35.74
N ARG A 17 -40.16 -24.18 35.17
CA ARG A 17 -41.20 -23.54 34.35
C ARG A 17 -41.97 -22.46 35.13
N GLN A 18 -42.31 -22.73 36.40
CA GLN A 18 -43.01 -21.76 37.25
C GLN A 18 -42.19 -20.49 37.44
N ALA A 19 -40.91 -20.60 37.81
CA ALA A 19 -40.04 -19.44 38.01
C ALA A 19 -39.87 -18.64 36.70
N HIS A 20 -39.79 -19.33 35.56
CA HIS A 20 -39.77 -18.67 34.26
C HIS A 20 -41.05 -17.85 34.00
N ASP A 21 -42.22 -18.43 34.24
CA ASP A 21 -43.51 -17.78 33.98
C ASP A 21 -43.74 -16.59 34.91
N GLU A 22 -43.41 -16.72 36.20
CA GLU A 22 -43.51 -15.64 37.19
C GLU A 22 -42.66 -14.42 36.80
N ARG A 23 -41.41 -14.61 36.38
CA ARG A 23 -40.53 -13.52 35.92
C ARG A 23 -41.09 -12.80 34.69
N TRP A 24 -41.65 -13.54 33.74
CA TRP A 24 -42.24 -12.93 32.54
C TRP A 24 -43.49 -12.12 32.86
N ILE A 25 -44.35 -12.62 33.77
CA ILE A 25 -45.53 -11.89 34.23
C ILE A 25 -45.11 -10.60 34.95
N GLU A 26 -44.10 -10.66 35.81
CA GLU A 26 -43.55 -9.49 36.50
C GLU A 26 -43.01 -8.45 35.51
N LEU A 27 -42.16 -8.88 34.57
CA LEU A 27 -41.60 -8.01 33.55
C LEU A 27 -42.70 -7.37 32.68
N ALA A 28 -43.68 -8.15 32.24
CA ALA A 28 -44.79 -7.65 31.42
C ALA A 28 -45.61 -6.57 32.16
N ARG A 29 -45.88 -6.77 33.46
CA ARG A 29 -46.56 -5.77 34.29
C ARG A 29 -45.72 -4.50 34.46
N ALA A 30 -44.41 -4.65 34.66
CA ALA A 30 -43.50 -3.52 34.78
C ALA A 30 -43.44 -2.68 33.49
N ILE A 31 -43.33 -3.33 32.33
CA ILE A 31 -43.36 -2.65 31.02
C ILE A 31 -44.68 -1.91 30.82
N ALA A 32 -45.81 -2.53 31.16
CA ALA A 32 -47.12 -1.91 31.04
C ALA A 32 -47.26 -0.66 31.92
N ALA A 33 -46.69 -0.68 33.13
CA ALA A 33 -46.72 0.45 34.06
C ALA A 33 -45.88 1.65 33.57
N ASP A 34 -44.83 1.42 32.78
CA ASP A 34 -43.97 2.49 32.26
C ASP A 34 -44.50 3.13 30.96
N ARG A 35 -45.61 2.63 30.37
CA ARG A 35 -46.14 3.06 29.07
C ARG A 35 -46.27 4.58 28.94
N GLU A 36 -46.84 5.25 29.94
CA GLU A 36 -47.13 6.70 29.89
C GLU A 36 -45.86 7.56 29.93
N ARG A 37 -44.72 6.98 30.31
CA ARG A 37 -43.42 7.66 30.37
C ARG A 37 -42.62 7.55 29.07
N ILE A 38 -43.03 6.70 28.14
CA ILE A 38 -42.30 6.44 26.89
C ILE A 38 -42.90 7.29 25.76
N THR A 39 -42.03 8.04 25.07
CA THR A 39 -42.39 8.88 23.92
C THR A 39 -41.28 8.87 22.88
N ASP A 40 -41.62 9.11 21.62
CA ASP A 40 -40.69 9.34 20.53
C ASP A 40 -40.62 10.81 20.09
N ASP A 41 -41.39 11.70 20.72
CA ASP A 41 -41.32 13.14 20.48
C ASP A 41 -39.99 13.70 21.00
N PRO A 42 -39.10 14.22 20.12
CA PRO A 42 -37.80 14.74 20.51
C PRO A 42 -37.85 15.84 21.58
N ALA A 43 -38.96 16.58 21.68
CA ALA A 43 -39.14 17.62 22.71
C ALA A 43 -39.30 17.04 24.13
N PHE A 44 -39.70 15.77 24.23
CA PHE A 44 -40.02 15.10 25.50
C PHE A 44 -39.15 13.85 25.76
N VAL A 45 -38.24 13.50 24.85
CA VAL A 45 -37.21 12.49 25.13
C VAL A 45 -36.20 13.09 26.10
N ILE A 46 -36.27 12.66 27.36
CA ILE A 46 -35.32 13.04 28.40
C ILE A 46 -34.11 12.09 28.30
N PRO A 47 -32.88 12.59 28.09
CA PRO A 47 -31.69 11.75 28.11
C PRO A 47 -31.54 11.03 29.45
N ALA A 48 -31.18 9.76 29.41
CA ALA A 48 -31.03 8.97 30.63
C ALA A 48 -29.97 9.57 31.57
N VAL A 49 -30.31 9.69 32.86
CA VAL A 49 -29.37 10.11 33.92
C VAL A 49 -28.30 9.04 34.12
N ASP A 50 -28.71 7.77 34.14
CA ASP A 50 -27.82 6.60 34.15
C ASP A 50 -27.84 5.93 32.78
N GLN A 51 -26.70 5.97 32.08
CA GLN A 51 -26.59 5.43 30.73
C GLN A 51 -26.55 3.90 30.74
N GLY A 52 -27.65 3.24 30.33
CA GLY A 52 -27.66 1.80 30.05
C GLY A 52 -26.91 1.40 28.77
N GLU A 53 -26.63 0.10 28.66
CA GLU A 53 -25.89 -0.51 27.55
C GLU A 53 -26.67 -1.68 26.94
N LEU A 54 -26.82 -1.69 25.62
CA LEU A 54 -27.42 -2.78 24.86
C LEU A 54 -26.41 -3.38 23.89
N THR A 55 -26.13 -4.68 24.05
CA THR A 55 -25.33 -5.44 23.07
C THR A 55 -26.18 -6.54 22.45
N ILE A 56 -26.40 -6.47 21.14
CA ILE A 56 -27.10 -7.51 20.39
C ILE A 56 -26.08 -8.44 19.72
N ILE A 57 -26.23 -9.75 19.90
CA ILE A 57 -25.33 -10.76 19.34
C ILE A 57 -26.11 -11.87 18.62
N GLY A 58 -25.43 -12.55 17.70
CA GLY A 58 -25.93 -13.72 17.00
C GLY A 58 -25.47 -15.02 17.63
N SER A 59 -26.30 -16.05 17.63
CA SER A 59 -25.90 -17.40 18.06
C SER A 59 -25.39 -18.29 16.92
N GLY A 60 -25.32 -17.79 15.70
CA GLY A 60 -25.08 -18.64 14.52
C GLY A 60 -26.33 -19.46 14.14
N ILE A 61 -26.20 -20.27 13.08
CA ILE A 61 -27.25 -21.21 12.62
C ILE A 61 -27.09 -22.58 13.27
N GLU A 62 -25.86 -23.10 13.33
CA GLU A 62 -25.54 -24.30 14.09
C GLU A 62 -25.64 -24.00 15.59
N ALA A 63 -26.09 -24.99 16.38
CA ALA A 63 -26.28 -24.86 17.81
C ALA A 63 -25.01 -24.34 18.52
N VAL A 64 -25.18 -23.33 19.38
CA VAL A 64 -24.09 -22.74 20.19
C VAL A 64 -22.94 -22.12 19.36
N GLY A 65 -23.24 -21.48 18.23
CA GLY A 65 -22.27 -20.78 17.36
C GLY A 65 -21.71 -19.46 17.91
N PHE A 66 -21.46 -19.35 19.21
CA PHE A 66 -20.91 -18.15 19.86
C PHE A 66 -19.38 -18.08 19.77
N THR A 67 -18.81 -16.86 19.70
CA THR A 67 -17.37 -16.69 19.92
C THR A 67 -17.03 -16.69 21.41
N SER A 68 -15.75 -16.91 21.75
CA SER A 68 -15.28 -16.81 23.13
C SER A 68 -15.57 -15.45 23.78
N SER A 69 -15.56 -14.37 22.99
CA SER A 69 -15.89 -13.03 23.46
C SER A 69 -17.40 -12.84 23.67
N ASP A 70 -18.26 -13.54 22.92
CA ASP A 70 -19.70 -13.49 23.14
C ASP A 70 -20.11 -14.18 24.44
N GLU A 71 -19.47 -15.31 24.77
CA GLU A 71 -19.70 -15.99 26.04
C GLU A 71 -19.37 -15.08 27.24
N ILE A 72 -18.26 -14.35 27.19
CA ILE A 72 -17.88 -13.36 28.22
C ILE A 72 -18.97 -12.31 28.38
N LEU A 73 -19.47 -11.72 27.28
CA LEU A 73 -20.55 -10.74 27.33
C LEU A 73 -21.83 -11.30 27.97
N ILE A 74 -22.20 -12.55 27.65
CA ILE A 74 -23.38 -13.21 28.22
C ILE A 74 -23.24 -13.39 29.73
N ARG A 75 -22.03 -13.73 30.19
CA ARG A 75 -21.71 -13.91 31.63
C ARG A 75 -21.71 -12.58 32.38
N GLU A 76 -21.15 -11.52 31.78
CA GLU A 76 -21.00 -10.19 32.38
C GLU A 76 -22.28 -9.35 32.36
N ALA A 77 -23.24 -9.65 31.47
CA ALA A 77 -24.48 -8.89 31.36
C ALA A 77 -25.28 -8.92 32.67
N GLU A 78 -25.99 -7.84 32.99
CA GLU A 78 -26.96 -7.86 34.09
C GLU A 78 -28.25 -8.58 33.65
N TYR A 79 -28.69 -8.40 32.40
CA TYR A 79 -29.88 -9.06 31.85
C TYR A 79 -29.60 -9.67 30.47
N VAL A 80 -30.13 -10.88 30.26
CA VAL A 80 -30.02 -11.59 28.98
C VAL A 80 -31.40 -11.90 28.44
N PHE A 81 -31.63 -11.53 27.18
CA PHE A 81 -32.79 -11.92 26.40
C PHE A 81 -32.34 -12.79 25.23
N TYR A 82 -33.13 -13.78 24.84
CA TYR A 82 -32.79 -14.61 23.68
C TYR A 82 -34.01 -15.01 22.84
N CYS A 83 -33.81 -15.13 21.54
CA CYS A 83 -34.75 -15.68 20.56
C CYS A 83 -33.96 -16.61 19.61
N VAL A 84 -33.81 -17.88 19.99
CA VAL A 84 -32.97 -18.85 19.27
C VAL A 84 -33.81 -19.93 18.59
N ALA A 85 -33.24 -20.60 17.59
CA ALA A 85 -33.96 -21.53 16.71
C ALA A 85 -33.96 -22.99 17.19
N ASP A 86 -33.10 -23.34 18.14
CA ASP A 86 -32.92 -24.72 18.60
C ASP A 86 -32.91 -24.85 20.14
N PRO A 87 -33.38 -25.99 20.68
CA PRO A 87 -33.41 -26.20 22.14
C PRO A 87 -32.03 -26.32 22.79
N ALA A 88 -31.01 -26.81 22.09
CA ALA A 88 -29.69 -27.03 22.68
C ALA A 88 -29.02 -25.69 23.02
N THR A 89 -29.13 -24.70 22.14
CA THR A 89 -28.70 -23.32 22.41
C THR A 89 -29.47 -22.71 23.58
N SER A 90 -30.79 -22.94 23.69
CA SER A 90 -31.57 -22.46 24.83
C SER A 90 -31.09 -23.06 26.16
N VAL A 91 -30.82 -24.37 26.19
CA VAL A 91 -30.27 -25.07 27.35
C VAL A 91 -28.90 -24.52 27.73
N TRP A 92 -28.01 -24.30 26.73
CA TRP A 92 -26.70 -23.73 26.96
C TRP A 92 -26.78 -22.32 27.56
N ILE A 93 -27.60 -21.42 26.97
CA ILE A 93 -27.83 -20.07 27.50
C ILE A 93 -28.33 -20.15 28.95
N LYS A 94 -29.33 -21.00 29.24
CA LYS A 94 -29.87 -21.14 30.61
C LYS A 94 -28.91 -21.78 31.61
N SER A 95 -27.95 -22.59 31.15
CA SER A 95 -26.88 -23.12 32.01
C SER A 95 -25.91 -22.03 32.47
N LEU A 96 -25.69 -21.02 31.62
CA LEU A 96 -24.87 -19.84 31.93
C LEU A 96 -25.66 -18.79 32.72
N ARG A 97 -26.89 -18.55 32.28
CA ARG A 97 -27.80 -17.51 32.77
C ARG A 97 -29.19 -18.10 33.03
N PRO A 98 -29.41 -18.76 34.19
CA PRO A 98 -30.71 -19.31 34.57
C PRO A 98 -31.84 -18.26 34.60
N ASP A 99 -31.46 -17.00 34.78
CA ASP A 99 -32.28 -15.80 34.80
C ASP A 99 -32.60 -15.23 33.40
N ALA A 100 -32.03 -15.77 32.31
CA ALA A 100 -32.28 -15.29 30.96
C ALA A 100 -33.76 -15.41 30.54
N PHE A 101 -34.22 -14.41 29.78
CA PHE A 101 -35.58 -14.27 29.27
C PHE A 101 -35.71 -14.82 27.85
N ASP A 102 -36.59 -15.81 27.67
CA ASP A 102 -36.93 -16.37 26.36
C ASP A 102 -37.96 -15.50 25.64
N LEU A 103 -37.53 -14.72 24.65
CA LEU A 103 -38.39 -13.86 23.85
C LEU A 103 -39.41 -14.65 23.03
N TYR A 104 -39.21 -15.96 22.82
CA TYR A 104 -40.13 -16.81 22.07
C TYR A 104 -41.49 -16.99 22.77
N VAL A 105 -41.54 -16.76 24.08
CA VAL A 105 -42.79 -16.64 24.87
C VAL A 105 -43.75 -15.64 24.26
N LEU A 106 -43.22 -14.57 23.67
CA LEU A 106 -44.05 -13.53 23.13
C LEU A 106 -44.81 -14.00 21.90
N TYR A 107 -44.36 -14.98 21.10
CA TYR A 107 -45.12 -15.42 19.93
C TYR A 107 -46.47 -16.06 20.28
N ASP A 108 -47.49 -15.82 19.45
CA ASP A 108 -48.81 -16.42 19.58
C ASP A 108 -49.44 -16.64 18.19
N ASP A 109 -50.28 -17.66 18.05
CA ASP A 109 -50.95 -18.01 16.79
C ASP A 109 -52.06 -17.01 16.43
N SER A 110 -52.55 -16.24 17.40
CA SER A 110 -53.64 -15.28 17.23
C SER A 110 -53.15 -13.87 16.86
N LYS A 111 -51.87 -13.66 16.56
CA LYS A 111 -51.31 -12.31 16.39
C LYS A 111 -50.31 -12.14 15.25
N LEU A 112 -50.24 -10.91 14.77
CA LEU A 112 -49.27 -10.49 13.77
C LEU A 112 -47.85 -10.48 14.33
N ARG A 113 -46.86 -10.90 13.53
CA ARG A 113 -45.45 -10.89 13.91
C ARG A 113 -44.94 -9.50 14.27
N TYR A 114 -45.42 -8.48 13.57
CA TYR A 114 -45.07 -7.09 13.83
C TYR A 114 -45.30 -6.69 15.30
N LEU A 115 -46.44 -7.07 15.89
CA LEU A 115 -46.74 -6.78 17.29
C LEU A 115 -45.78 -7.50 18.24
N THR A 116 -45.42 -8.75 17.92
CA THR A 116 -44.40 -9.51 18.65
C THR A 116 -43.06 -8.79 18.66
N TYR A 117 -42.63 -8.25 17.50
CA TYR A 117 -41.37 -7.54 17.41
C TYR A 117 -41.36 -6.27 18.27
N MET A 118 -42.49 -5.56 18.35
CA MET A 118 -42.60 -4.40 19.25
C MET A 118 -42.47 -4.83 20.72
N GLN A 119 -43.14 -5.92 21.11
CA GLN A 119 -43.06 -6.46 22.47
C GLN A 119 -41.65 -6.92 22.84
N MET A 120 -40.95 -7.60 21.91
CA MET A 120 -39.55 -8.00 22.10
C MET A 120 -38.65 -6.79 22.31
N THR A 121 -38.82 -5.75 21.49
CA THR A 121 -38.06 -4.50 21.62
C THR A 121 -38.28 -3.85 22.98
N GLU A 122 -39.53 -3.68 23.42
CA GLU A 122 -39.80 -3.05 24.73
C GLU A 122 -39.33 -3.89 25.92
N ALA A 123 -39.39 -5.23 25.82
CA ALA A 123 -38.84 -6.11 26.85
C ALA A 123 -37.33 -5.92 27.04
N ILE A 124 -36.59 -5.81 25.93
CA ILE A 124 -35.15 -5.53 25.95
C ILE A 124 -34.88 -4.13 26.52
N LEU A 125 -35.58 -3.11 26.03
CA LEU A 125 -35.36 -1.71 26.40
C LEU A 125 -35.72 -1.40 27.85
N HIS A 126 -36.64 -2.15 28.46
CA HIS A 126 -37.04 -1.94 29.84
C HIS A 126 -35.87 -1.85 30.82
N TYR A 127 -34.91 -2.77 30.72
CA TYR A 127 -33.73 -2.76 31.60
C TYR A 127 -32.64 -1.79 31.11
N VAL A 128 -32.52 -1.56 29.80
CA VAL A 128 -31.61 -0.54 29.25
C VAL A 128 -31.94 0.84 29.82
N ARG A 129 -33.23 1.21 29.85
CA ARG A 129 -33.73 2.47 30.43
C ARG A 129 -33.47 2.61 31.94
N LYS A 130 -33.16 1.51 32.63
CA LYS A 130 -32.78 1.47 34.06
C LYS A 130 -31.27 1.51 34.28
N GLY A 131 -30.49 1.89 33.27
CA GLY A 131 -29.03 1.99 33.37
C GLY A 131 -28.32 0.64 33.35
N LYS A 132 -28.97 -0.43 32.88
CA LYS A 132 -28.43 -1.80 32.96
C LYS A 132 -27.65 -2.23 31.73
N LYS A 133 -26.70 -3.15 31.93
CA LYS A 133 -26.00 -3.87 30.85
C LYS A 133 -26.85 -5.04 30.35
N VAL A 134 -27.40 -4.92 29.15
CA VAL A 134 -28.33 -5.88 28.55
C VAL A 134 -27.71 -6.55 27.32
N VAL A 135 -27.75 -7.88 27.27
CA VAL A 135 -27.41 -8.66 26.08
C VAL A 135 -28.67 -9.28 25.47
N ALA A 136 -28.86 -9.09 24.17
CA ALA A 136 -29.95 -9.72 23.42
C ALA A 136 -29.39 -10.66 22.34
N ILE A 137 -29.86 -11.90 22.33
CA ILE A 137 -29.34 -12.98 21.49
C ILE A 137 -30.39 -13.38 20.47
N TYR A 138 -30.03 -13.45 19.19
CA TYR A 138 -30.89 -13.96 18.12
C TYR A 138 -30.15 -15.05 17.33
N TYR A 139 -30.88 -16.02 16.79
CA TYR A 139 -30.26 -17.01 15.89
C TYR A 139 -29.74 -16.37 14.60
N GLY A 140 -28.73 -16.98 14.01
CA GLY A 140 -28.06 -16.48 12.82
C GLY A 140 -27.31 -15.17 13.08
N HIS A 141 -27.43 -14.23 12.14
CA HIS A 141 -26.92 -12.87 12.28
C HIS A 141 -28.05 -11.93 12.75
N PRO A 142 -27.90 -11.19 13.87
CA PRO A 142 -29.00 -10.45 14.48
C PRO A 142 -29.48 -9.24 13.67
N GLY A 143 -28.72 -8.81 12.66
CA GLY A 143 -29.08 -7.76 11.72
C GLY A 143 -29.65 -8.21 10.36
N ILE A 144 -29.73 -9.52 10.09
CA ILE A 144 -30.17 -10.07 8.79
C ILE A 144 -31.56 -10.69 8.99
N PHE A 145 -32.59 -10.07 8.40
CA PHE A 145 -34.01 -10.48 8.50
C PHE A 145 -34.62 -10.42 9.91
N VAL A 146 -34.21 -9.47 10.75
CA VAL A 146 -34.73 -9.30 12.13
C VAL A 146 -35.09 -7.84 12.42
N LEU A 147 -36.37 -7.51 12.60
CA LEU A 147 -36.82 -6.14 12.85
C LEU A 147 -36.56 -5.66 14.29
N SER A 148 -36.85 -6.52 15.29
CA SER A 148 -36.85 -6.15 16.71
C SER A 148 -35.48 -5.67 17.20
N THR A 149 -34.40 -6.22 16.65
CA THR A 149 -33.01 -5.87 16.98
C THR A 149 -32.64 -4.48 16.48
N HIS A 150 -32.88 -4.19 15.20
CA HIS A 150 -32.67 -2.86 14.61
C HIS A 150 -33.48 -1.79 15.34
N ARG A 151 -34.75 -2.09 15.64
CA ARG A 151 -35.62 -1.18 16.38
C ARG A 151 -35.07 -0.89 17.78
N ALA A 152 -34.67 -1.91 18.54
CA ALA A 152 -34.12 -1.74 19.89
C ALA A 152 -32.86 -0.87 19.89
N VAL A 153 -31.94 -1.09 18.95
CA VAL A 153 -30.72 -0.28 18.81
C VAL A 153 -31.05 1.19 18.50
N GLN A 154 -31.97 1.44 17.57
CA GLN A 154 -32.35 2.81 17.21
C GLN A 154 -33.00 3.55 18.38
N ILE A 155 -33.93 2.91 19.10
CA ILE A 155 -34.60 3.53 20.24
C ILE A 155 -33.62 3.77 21.39
N ALA A 156 -32.79 2.78 21.74
CA ALA A 156 -31.79 2.94 22.79
C ALA A 156 -30.86 4.13 22.53
N ARG A 157 -30.35 4.26 21.29
CA ARG A 157 -29.48 5.39 20.91
C ARG A 157 -30.22 6.74 20.95
N ARG A 158 -31.47 6.78 20.48
CA ARG A 158 -32.31 7.99 20.53
C ARG A 158 -32.54 8.46 21.97
N GLU A 159 -32.68 7.54 22.91
CA GLU A 159 -32.87 7.82 24.35
C GLU A 159 -31.56 8.08 25.11
N GLY A 160 -30.42 8.09 24.41
CA GLY A 160 -29.10 8.42 24.98
C GLY A 160 -28.32 7.22 25.54
N HIS A 161 -28.79 5.99 25.32
CA HIS A 161 -28.12 4.76 25.76
C HIS A 161 -27.04 4.31 24.77
N GLN A 162 -26.06 3.54 25.27
CA GLN A 162 -25.11 2.86 24.38
C GLN A 162 -25.80 1.65 23.77
N ALA A 163 -25.71 1.49 22.45
CA ALA A 163 -26.22 0.29 21.80
C ALA A 163 -25.34 -0.14 20.63
N ILE A 164 -24.95 -1.40 20.62
CA ILE A 164 -24.15 -2.03 19.57
C ILE A 164 -24.79 -3.34 19.10
N MET A 165 -24.55 -3.69 17.85
CA MET A 165 -24.91 -4.99 17.28
C MET A 165 -23.63 -5.63 16.76
N ARG A 166 -23.34 -6.86 17.21
CA ARG A 166 -22.22 -7.66 16.71
C ARG A 166 -22.70 -8.56 15.57
N ALA A 167 -21.84 -8.75 14.58
CA ALA A 167 -22.09 -9.70 13.52
C ALA A 167 -22.06 -11.14 14.05
N GLY A 168 -22.84 -12.02 13.43
CA GLY A 168 -22.84 -13.47 13.68
C GLY A 168 -22.95 -14.24 12.36
N VAL A 169 -22.76 -15.56 12.40
CA VAL A 169 -22.88 -16.41 11.21
C VAL A 169 -24.35 -16.53 10.81
N SER A 170 -24.71 -16.04 9.64
CA SER A 170 -26.07 -16.08 9.10
C SER A 170 -26.33 -17.36 8.29
N ALA A 171 -27.60 -17.56 7.92
CA ALA A 171 -27.98 -18.60 6.97
C ALA A 171 -27.35 -18.37 5.58
N LEU A 172 -26.98 -17.13 5.23
CA LEU A 172 -26.29 -16.84 3.97
C LEU A 172 -24.86 -17.39 3.99
N ASP A 173 -24.16 -17.17 5.11
CA ASP A 173 -22.79 -17.61 5.29
C ASP A 173 -22.71 -19.14 5.21
N THR A 174 -23.64 -19.84 5.87
CA THR A 174 -23.74 -21.30 5.77
C THR A 174 -24.08 -21.75 4.35
N LEU A 175 -25.02 -21.10 3.66
CA LEU A 175 -25.37 -21.42 2.27
C LEU A 175 -24.16 -21.31 1.34
N CYS A 176 -23.39 -20.22 1.46
CA CYS A 176 -22.19 -20.03 0.64
C CYS A 176 -21.14 -21.10 0.90
N ALA A 177 -20.95 -21.48 2.17
CA ALA A 177 -20.02 -22.54 2.56
C ALA A 177 -20.46 -23.91 2.04
N ASP A 178 -21.73 -24.27 2.24
CA ASP A 178 -22.28 -25.59 1.93
C ASP A 178 -22.44 -25.80 0.41
N LEU A 179 -22.79 -24.75 -0.34
CA LEU A 179 -22.94 -24.82 -1.80
C LEU A 179 -21.64 -24.50 -2.56
N GLY A 180 -20.57 -24.07 -1.88
CA GLY A 180 -19.32 -23.65 -2.53
C GLY A 180 -19.47 -22.41 -3.42
N VAL A 181 -20.38 -21.50 -3.06
CA VAL A 181 -20.72 -20.30 -3.85
C VAL A 181 -20.02 -19.07 -3.28
N ASP A 182 -19.30 -18.33 -4.13
CA ASP A 182 -18.68 -17.04 -3.78
C ASP A 182 -19.58 -15.87 -4.21
N PRO A 183 -20.10 -15.04 -3.28
CA PRO A 183 -20.93 -13.89 -3.60
C PRO A 183 -20.26 -12.84 -4.51
N SER A 184 -18.92 -12.83 -4.61
CA SER A 184 -18.17 -11.90 -5.45
C SER A 184 -18.18 -12.29 -6.93
N GLN A 185 -18.49 -13.55 -7.25
CA GLN A 185 -18.38 -14.07 -8.61
C GLN A 185 -19.63 -14.88 -9.01
N PRO A 186 -20.44 -14.41 -9.98
CA PRO A 186 -20.34 -13.12 -10.69
C PRO A 186 -20.91 -11.91 -9.91
N GLY A 187 -21.35 -12.14 -8.68
CA GLY A 187 -22.12 -11.20 -7.87
C GLY A 187 -23.37 -11.90 -7.33
N MET A 188 -23.99 -11.34 -6.29
CA MET A 188 -25.16 -11.93 -5.64
C MET A 188 -26.21 -10.88 -5.30
N GLN A 189 -27.47 -11.23 -5.50
CA GLN A 189 -28.64 -10.45 -5.08
C GLN A 189 -29.50 -11.28 -4.14
N MET A 190 -30.13 -10.60 -3.17
CA MET A 190 -30.92 -11.25 -2.13
C MET A 190 -32.22 -10.50 -1.90
N TYR A 191 -33.33 -11.25 -1.80
CA TYR A 191 -34.63 -10.65 -1.53
C TYR A 191 -35.43 -11.48 -0.51
N GLU A 192 -36.24 -10.80 0.30
CA GLU A 192 -37.39 -11.46 0.92
C GLU A 192 -38.41 -11.78 -0.18
N ALA A 193 -38.90 -13.02 -0.21
CA ALA A 193 -39.68 -13.50 -1.33
C ALA A 193 -41.00 -12.73 -1.52
N THR A 194 -41.70 -12.38 -0.44
CA THR A 194 -42.94 -11.59 -0.52
C THR A 194 -42.65 -10.16 -1.02
N ASP A 195 -41.62 -9.51 -0.47
CA ASP A 195 -41.14 -8.18 -0.85
C ASP A 195 -40.79 -8.11 -2.34
N MET A 196 -40.12 -9.14 -2.86
CA MET A 196 -39.76 -9.27 -4.27
C MET A 196 -41.00 -9.24 -5.16
N LEU A 197 -42.02 -10.03 -4.80
CA LEU A 197 -43.27 -10.14 -5.54
C LEU A 197 -44.06 -8.83 -5.52
N ILE A 198 -44.32 -8.27 -4.33
CA ILE A 198 -45.17 -7.07 -4.19
C ILE A 198 -44.55 -5.82 -4.80
N ARG A 199 -43.21 -5.76 -4.89
CA ARG A 199 -42.48 -4.65 -5.55
C ARG A 199 -42.07 -4.96 -6.99
N ARG A 200 -42.39 -6.17 -7.50
CA ARG A 200 -42.02 -6.64 -8.85
C ARG A 200 -40.54 -6.38 -9.17
N ARG A 201 -39.66 -6.76 -8.24
CA ARG A 201 -38.22 -6.53 -8.37
C ARG A 201 -37.64 -7.41 -9.48
N LYS A 202 -37.04 -6.81 -10.50
CA LYS A 202 -36.41 -7.55 -11.61
C LYS A 202 -34.99 -7.99 -11.22
N PRO A 203 -34.75 -9.28 -10.94
CA PRO A 203 -33.42 -9.78 -10.63
C PRO A 203 -32.55 -9.74 -11.90
N ASP A 204 -31.25 -9.46 -11.73
CA ASP A 204 -30.27 -9.68 -12.79
C ASP A 204 -29.96 -11.18 -12.88
N THR A 205 -30.28 -11.79 -14.02
CA THR A 205 -30.11 -13.23 -14.27
C THR A 205 -28.65 -13.64 -14.47
N GLY A 206 -27.74 -12.67 -14.63
CA GLY A 206 -26.30 -12.88 -14.63
C GLY A 206 -25.68 -12.98 -13.23
N LEU A 207 -26.48 -12.82 -12.16
CA LEU A 207 -26.03 -12.90 -10.76
C LEU A 207 -26.66 -14.08 -10.01
N HIS A 208 -26.02 -14.50 -8.92
CA HIS A 208 -26.62 -15.42 -7.95
C HIS A 208 -27.88 -14.79 -7.34
N LEU A 209 -28.95 -15.57 -7.14
CA LEU A 209 -30.14 -15.10 -6.44
C LEU A 209 -30.42 -15.95 -5.19
N VAL A 210 -30.53 -15.29 -4.03
CA VAL A 210 -30.98 -15.92 -2.78
C VAL A 210 -32.33 -15.36 -2.37
N LEU A 211 -33.33 -16.23 -2.20
CA LEU A 211 -34.68 -15.89 -1.79
C LEU A 211 -34.96 -16.41 -0.39
N TRP A 212 -35.29 -15.47 0.49
CA TRP A 212 -35.55 -15.71 1.90
C TRP A 212 -37.04 -15.88 2.15
N GLN A 213 -37.37 -16.68 3.17
CA GLN A 213 -38.73 -16.87 3.67
C GLN A 213 -39.70 -17.47 2.63
N VAL A 214 -39.19 -18.32 1.74
CA VAL A 214 -39.98 -18.94 0.65
C VAL A 214 -41.09 -19.87 1.15
N GLY A 215 -41.00 -20.35 2.39
CA GLY A 215 -42.01 -21.21 3.02
C GLY A 215 -43.24 -20.49 3.59
N LEU A 216 -43.34 -19.17 3.45
CA LEU A 216 -44.41 -18.37 4.07
C LEU A 216 -44.80 -17.13 3.25
N ILE A 217 -44.95 -17.30 1.93
CA ILE A 217 -45.25 -16.19 1.01
C ILE A 217 -46.56 -15.48 1.39
N GLY A 218 -46.49 -14.17 1.59
CA GLY A 218 -47.64 -13.34 1.94
C GLY A 218 -48.17 -13.50 3.38
N GLU A 219 -47.51 -14.30 4.22
CA GLU A 219 -47.96 -14.56 5.58
C GLU A 219 -47.44 -13.51 6.57
N LEU A 220 -48.36 -12.86 7.29
CA LEU A 220 -48.04 -11.80 8.26
C LEU A 220 -48.08 -12.30 9.72
N GLY A 221 -48.81 -13.39 9.96
CA GLY A 221 -48.97 -14.03 11.25
C GLY A 221 -47.82 -14.97 11.63
N TYR A 222 -47.97 -15.60 12.78
CA TYR A 222 -47.10 -16.67 13.27
C TYR A 222 -47.95 -17.91 13.57
N ARG A 223 -47.40 -19.11 13.38
CA ARG A 223 -48.09 -20.38 13.65
C ARG A 223 -47.13 -21.41 14.24
N ARG A 224 -47.41 -21.92 15.44
CA ARG A 224 -46.58 -22.95 16.10
C ARG A 224 -46.55 -24.27 15.33
N SER A 225 -47.65 -24.62 14.66
CA SER A 225 -47.78 -25.87 13.88
C SER A 225 -47.24 -25.79 12.44
N GLY A 226 -46.56 -24.70 12.08
CA GLY A 226 -46.10 -24.46 10.71
C GLY A 226 -47.05 -23.60 9.88
N TYR A 227 -46.57 -23.13 8.72
CA TYR A 227 -47.26 -22.19 7.85
C TYR A 227 -48.01 -22.90 6.72
N LEU A 228 -49.12 -22.29 6.27
CA LEU A 228 -49.80 -22.70 5.03
C LEU A 228 -49.29 -21.82 3.89
N ASN A 229 -48.41 -22.36 3.05
CA ASN A 229 -47.74 -21.59 1.99
C ASN A 229 -48.63 -21.37 0.74
N SER A 230 -49.82 -20.79 0.94
CA SER A 230 -50.82 -20.60 -0.12
C SER A 230 -50.35 -19.69 -1.26
N GLY A 231 -49.39 -18.81 -0.99
CA GLY A 231 -48.78 -17.92 -1.99
C GLY A 231 -47.65 -18.55 -2.81
N PHE A 232 -47.27 -19.81 -2.55
CA PHE A 232 -46.09 -20.41 -3.19
C PHE A 232 -46.21 -20.50 -4.72
N ALA A 233 -47.39 -20.84 -5.25
CA ALA A 233 -47.62 -20.89 -6.69
C ALA A 233 -47.37 -19.54 -7.38
N VAL A 234 -47.69 -18.42 -6.71
CA VAL A 234 -47.44 -17.06 -7.23
C VAL A 234 -45.94 -16.77 -7.33
N LEU A 235 -45.14 -17.29 -6.38
CA LEU A 235 -43.69 -17.20 -6.46
C LEU A 235 -43.16 -18.00 -7.67
N LEU A 236 -43.67 -19.21 -7.89
CA LEU A 236 -43.24 -20.04 -9.02
C LEU A 236 -43.60 -19.39 -10.37
N ASP A 237 -44.82 -18.89 -10.53
CA ASP A 237 -45.25 -18.16 -11.73
C ASP A 237 -44.30 -16.99 -12.02
N TYR A 238 -43.91 -16.24 -10.98
CA TYR A 238 -42.98 -15.13 -11.10
C TYR A 238 -41.57 -15.55 -11.53
N LEU A 239 -41.05 -16.65 -10.97
CA LEU A 239 -39.71 -17.15 -11.30
C LEU A 239 -39.67 -17.77 -12.69
N GLU A 240 -40.72 -18.48 -13.12
CA GLU A 240 -40.82 -19.06 -14.47
C GLU A 240 -40.79 -17.98 -15.55
N ASP A 241 -41.43 -16.83 -15.32
CA ASP A 241 -41.47 -15.72 -16.29
C ASP A 241 -40.07 -15.12 -16.55
N ILE A 242 -39.14 -15.27 -15.60
CA ILE A 242 -37.78 -14.72 -15.68
C ILE A 242 -36.76 -15.80 -16.07
N TYR A 243 -36.79 -16.94 -15.38
CA TYR A 243 -35.78 -17.98 -15.49
C TYR A 243 -36.23 -19.13 -16.40
N GLY A 244 -37.53 -19.36 -16.57
CA GLY A 244 -38.09 -20.51 -17.29
C GLY A 244 -38.27 -21.74 -16.39
N ALA A 245 -39.23 -22.61 -16.72
CA ALA A 245 -39.61 -23.75 -15.87
C ALA A 245 -38.47 -24.76 -15.60
N ASP A 246 -37.53 -24.90 -16.54
CA ASP A 246 -36.42 -25.85 -16.44
C ASP A 246 -35.21 -25.32 -15.66
N HIS A 247 -35.22 -24.04 -15.23
CA HIS A 247 -34.09 -23.47 -14.50
C HIS A 247 -33.96 -24.08 -13.11
N THR A 248 -32.73 -24.34 -12.69
CA THR A 248 -32.42 -24.95 -11.39
C THR A 248 -32.74 -24.01 -10.22
N VAL A 249 -33.32 -24.59 -9.18
CA VAL A 249 -33.52 -23.99 -7.86
C VAL A 249 -32.98 -24.97 -6.82
N ILE A 250 -32.11 -24.49 -5.95
CA ILE A 250 -31.63 -25.24 -4.79
C ILE A 250 -32.48 -24.86 -3.59
N HIS A 251 -33.25 -25.82 -3.07
CA HIS A 251 -33.88 -25.75 -1.76
C HIS A 251 -32.83 -26.01 -0.70
N TYR A 252 -32.54 -24.99 0.12
CA TYR A 252 -31.49 -25.05 1.12
C TYR A 252 -32.05 -24.85 2.54
N ILE A 253 -31.58 -25.70 3.47
CA ILE A 253 -31.74 -25.51 4.92
C ILE A 253 -30.40 -25.83 5.57
N GLY A 254 -29.77 -24.79 6.15
CA GLY A 254 -28.50 -24.96 6.86
C GLY A 254 -28.62 -25.88 8.07
N SER A 255 -27.55 -26.61 8.37
CA SER A 255 -27.53 -27.51 9.51
C SER A 255 -27.61 -26.75 10.83
N ARG A 256 -28.51 -27.20 11.71
CA ARG A 256 -28.71 -26.63 13.05
C ARG A 256 -27.99 -27.42 14.13
N TYR A 257 -27.50 -28.63 13.82
CA TYR A 257 -26.98 -29.55 14.82
C TYR A 257 -25.64 -30.12 14.36
N PRO A 258 -24.63 -30.15 15.25
CA PRO A 258 -23.33 -30.74 14.93
C PRO A 258 -23.45 -32.18 14.44
N GLY A 259 -22.77 -32.48 13.33
CA GLY A 259 -22.75 -33.82 12.73
C GLY A 259 -24.00 -34.18 11.92
N ILE A 260 -24.90 -33.22 11.67
CA ILE A 260 -26.01 -33.36 10.72
C ILE A 260 -25.70 -32.56 9.47
N ASP A 261 -25.90 -33.15 8.30
CA ASP A 261 -25.69 -32.46 7.02
C ASP A 261 -26.79 -31.40 6.76
N PRO A 262 -26.48 -30.32 6.04
CA PRO A 262 -27.49 -29.39 5.55
C PRO A 262 -28.43 -30.09 4.54
N LEU A 263 -29.65 -29.58 4.39
CA LEU A 263 -30.51 -29.97 3.28
C LEU A 263 -30.09 -29.18 2.04
N ILE A 264 -29.74 -29.91 0.97
CA ILE A 264 -29.46 -29.38 -0.37
C ILE A 264 -30.32 -30.16 -1.36
N GLY A 265 -31.51 -29.64 -1.67
CA GLY A 265 -32.45 -30.24 -2.62
C GLY A 265 -32.36 -29.54 -3.97
N GLU A 266 -31.93 -30.24 -5.02
CA GLU A 266 -31.91 -29.70 -6.39
C GLU A 266 -33.24 -29.96 -7.10
N HIS A 267 -33.86 -28.89 -7.58
CA HIS A 267 -35.14 -28.89 -8.26
C HIS A 267 -35.09 -28.02 -9.52
N THR A 268 -36.02 -28.19 -10.44
CA THR A 268 -36.36 -27.14 -11.42
C THR A 268 -37.54 -26.32 -10.89
N ILE A 269 -37.71 -25.08 -11.38
CA ILE A 269 -38.86 -24.25 -10.99
C ILE A 269 -40.19 -24.99 -11.25
N GLY A 270 -40.30 -25.67 -12.40
CA GLY A 270 -41.48 -26.46 -12.74
C GLY A 270 -41.71 -27.66 -11.82
N SER A 271 -40.64 -28.33 -11.37
CA SER A 271 -40.76 -29.48 -10.45
C SER A 271 -41.28 -29.07 -9.07
N LEU A 272 -41.04 -27.83 -8.63
CA LEU A 272 -41.59 -27.30 -7.37
C LEU A 272 -43.12 -27.16 -7.39
N ARG A 273 -43.79 -27.40 -8.52
CA ARG A 273 -45.25 -27.48 -8.60
C ARG A 273 -45.82 -28.80 -8.08
N ASP A 274 -44.99 -29.83 -7.92
CA ASP A 274 -45.39 -31.10 -7.31
C ASP A 274 -45.73 -30.90 -5.82
N PRO A 275 -46.96 -31.21 -5.38
CA PRO A 275 -47.35 -31.11 -3.98
C PRO A 275 -46.41 -31.86 -3.02
N GLU A 276 -45.85 -33.01 -3.40
CA GLU A 276 -44.94 -33.76 -2.53
C GLU A 276 -43.67 -32.95 -2.25
N ILE A 277 -43.12 -32.29 -3.28
CA ILE A 277 -41.96 -31.40 -3.13
C ILE A 277 -42.35 -30.13 -2.37
N GLN A 278 -43.51 -29.54 -2.64
CA GLN A 278 -43.95 -28.34 -1.92
C GLN A 278 -44.04 -28.54 -0.40
N THR A 279 -44.42 -29.73 0.05
CA THR A 279 -44.51 -30.01 1.49
C THR A 279 -43.16 -30.00 2.22
N THR A 280 -42.04 -30.10 1.49
CA THR A 280 -40.70 -29.99 2.09
C THR A 280 -40.28 -28.54 2.32
N VAL A 281 -40.94 -27.57 1.65
CA VAL A 281 -40.64 -26.14 1.77
C VAL A 281 -41.27 -25.57 3.04
N THR A 282 -40.45 -25.47 4.08
CA THR A 282 -40.84 -24.99 5.42
C THR A 282 -40.42 -23.54 5.68
N GLY A 283 -40.83 -22.97 6.82
CA GLY A 283 -40.50 -21.59 7.22
C GLY A 283 -39.01 -21.30 7.43
N ILE A 284 -38.14 -22.32 7.47
CA ILE A 284 -36.68 -22.17 7.53
C ILE A 284 -35.99 -22.44 6.18
N SER A 285 -36.78 -22.58 5.11
CA SER A 285 -36.27 -22.82 3.76
C SER A 285 -35.79 -21.53 3.11
N THR A 286 -34.66 -21.64 2.42
CA THR A 286 -34.10 -20.59 1.56
C THR A 286 -33.93 -21.18 0.17
N PHE A 287 -34.26 -20.41 -0.87
CA PHE A 287 -33.96 -20.82 -2.25
C PHE A 287 -32.72 -20.11 -2.75
N TYR A 288 -31.84 -20.88 -3.39
CA TYR A 288 -30.73 -20.37 -4.18
C TYR A 288 -30.96 -20.70 -5.65
N LEU A 289 -30.83 -19.71 -6.52
CA LEU A 289 -30.86 -19.88 -7.96
C LEU A 289 -29.49 -19.50 -8.51
N PRO A 290 -28.79 -20.42 -9.21
CA PRO A 290 -27.54 -20.09 -9.88
C PRO A 290 -27.78 -19.12 -11.04
N PRO A 291 -26.74 -18.39 -11.48
CA PRO A 291 -26.88 -17.44 -12.58
C PRO A 291 -27.20 -18.21 -13.88
N LYS A 292 -28.13 -17.64 -14.66
CA LYS A 292 -28.59 -18.18 -15.94
C LYS A 292 -27.72 -17.67 -17.09
N ASP A 293 -27.39 -16.38 -17.05
CA ASP A 293 -26.75 -15.69 -18.17
C ASP A 293 -25.29 -15.35 -17.88
N ALA A 294 -24.45 -15.34 -18.91
CA ALA A 294 -23.06 -14.92 -18.80
C ALA A 294 -22.91 -13.43 -19.16
N ALA A 295 -22.37 -12.62 -18.25
CA ALA A 295 -22.12 -11.21 -18.50
C ALA A 295 -20.80 -10.98 -19.26
N ALA A 296 -20.85 -10.24 -20.37
CA ALA A 296 -19.65 -9.83 -21.10
C ALA A 296 -18.92 -8.69 -20.38
N ALA A 297 -17.59 -8.69 -20.44
CA ALA A 297 -16.81 -7.58 -19.94
C ALA A 297 -16.94 -6.35 -20.86
N ASP A 298 -17.12 -5.17 -20.27
CA ASP A 298 -17.14 -3.89 -20.99
C ASP A 298 -15.73 -3.57 -21.53
N GLN A 299 -15.58 -3.59 -22.85
CA GLN A 299 -14.30 -3.37 -23.51
C GLN A 299 -13.74 -1.96 -23.31
N ASP A 300 -14.59 -0.94 -23.34
CA ASP A 300 -14.17 0.44 -23.13
C ASP A 300 -13.68 0.63 -21.69
N MET A 301 -14.33 -0.03 -20.73
CA MET A 301 -13.89 -0.02 -19.34
C MET A 301 -12.56 -0.73 -19.15
N LEU A 302 -12.36 -1.88 -19.79
CA LEU A 302 -11.07 -2.60 -19.76
C LEU A 302 -9.93 -1.75 -20.32
N LEU A 303 -10.17 -1.01 -21.42
CA LEU A 303 -9.21 -0.07 -21.99
C LEU A 303 -8.93 1.09 -21.03
N LYS A 304 -9.97 1.70 -20.44
CA LYS A 304 -9.83 2.79 -19.46
C LYS A 304 -9.07 2.39 -18.21
N LEU A 305 -9.20 1.14 -17.77
CA LEU A 305 -8.49 0.57 -16.62
C LEU A 305 -7.09 0.04 -16.97
N GLY A 306 -6.70 0.05 -18.25
CA GLY A 306 -5.41 -0.48 -18.72
C GLY A 306 -5.31 -2.01 -18.63
N LEU A 307 -6.45 -2.71 -18.52
CA LEU A 307 -6.53 -4.17 -18.53
C LEU A 307 -6.50 -4.74 -19.95
N LEU A 308 -6.79 -3.91 -20.95
CA LEU A 308 -6.53 -4.15 -22.37
C LEU A 308 -5.69 -3.01 -22.95
N GLN A 309 -4.86 -3.35 -23.93
CA GLN A 309 -4.20 -2.39 -24.81
C GLN A 309 -5.09 -2.07 -26.01
N PRO A 310 -4.95 -0.89 -26.64
CA PRO A 310 -5.64 -0.57 -27.89
C PRO A 310 -5.42 -1.68 -28.94
N GLY A 311 -6.51 -2.15 -29.55
CA GLY A 311 -6.50 -3.26 -30.51
C GLY A 311 -6.66 -4.67 -29.92
N GLN A 312 -6.68 -4.81 -28.59
CA GLN A 312 -7.04 -6.08 -27.94
C GLN A 312 -8.56 -6.17 -27.70
N THR A 313 -9.10 -7.39 -27.79
CA THR A 313 -10.51 -7.70 -27.49
C THR A 313 -10.63 -8.52 -26.22
N ALA A 314 -11.66 -8.26 -25.43
CA ALA A 314 -11.97 -9.07 -24.26
C ALA A 314 -12.37 -10.50 -24.68
N LYS A 315 -11.99 -11.49 -23.87
CA LYS A 315 -12.42 -12.87 -24.10
C LYS A 315 -13.90 -13.01 -23.72
N ALA A 316 -14.70 -13.61 -24.59
CA ALA A 316 -16.10 -13.94 -24.28
C ALA A 316 -16.16 -14.96 -23.12
N PRO A 317 -17.11 -14.82 -22.19
CA PRO A 317 -17.31 -15.81 -21.14
C PRO A 317 -17.78 -17.13 -21.75
N THR A 318 -17.29 -18.25 -21.21
CA THR A 318 -17.68 -19.61 -21.65
C THR A 318 -18.93 -20.12 -20.97
N GLY A 319 -19.42 -19.41 -19.95
CA GLY A 319 -20.61 -19.74 -19.16
C GLY A 319 -20.86 -18.67 -18.09
N PRO A 320 -21.99 -18.79 -17.35
CA PRO A 320 -22.36 -17.86 -16.28
C PRO A 320 -21.40 -17.90 -15.08
N LEU A 321 -20.79 -19.06 -14.84
CA LEU A 321 -19.81 -19.27 -13.78
C LEU A 321 -18.42 -19.49 -14.37
N ARG A 322 -17.39 -19.06 -13.62
CA ARG A 322 -16.00 -19.32 -13.98
C ARG A 322 -15.61 -20.72 -13.53
N GLU A 323 -14.90 -21.40 -14.42
CA GLU A 323 -14.21 -22.64 -14.12
C GLU A 323 -12.91 -22.36 -13.33
N ILE A 324 -12.79 -22.93 -12.14
CA ILE A 324 -11.70 -22.64 -11.18
C ILE A 324 -10.95 -23.88 -10.68
N ASP A 325 -11.44 -25.08 -10.99
CA ASP A 325 -10.94 -26.36 -10.49
C ASP A 325 -10.01 -27.10 -11.48
N ARG A 326 -9.82 -26.55 -12.69
CA ARG A 326 -8.94 -27.13 -13.72
C ARG A 326 -7.50 -26.65 -13.62
N TYR A 327 -6.56 -27.55 -13.88
CA TYR A 327 -5.13 -27.24 -13.96
C TYR A 327 -4.68 -27.03 -15.42
N GLY A 328 -4.54 -25.76 -15.81
CA GLY A 328 -3.98 -25.37 -17.10
C GLY A 328 -2.51 -24.94 -17.01
N ALA A 329 -1.96 -24.48 -18.12
CA ALA A 329 -0.55 -24.04 -18.21
C ALA A 329 -0.20 -22.91 -17.22
N ARG A 330 -1.18 -22.06 -16.85
CA ARG A 330 -0.98 -20.97 -15.88
C ARG A 330 -0.86 -21.51 -14.46
N GLU A 331 -1.70 -22.48 -14.11
CA GLU A 331 -1.69 -23.13 -12.80
C GLU A 331 -0.40 -23.94 -12.63
N TRP A 332 0.05 -24.67 -13.65
CA TRP A 332 1.33 -25.39 -13.62
C TRP A 332 2.55 -24.48 -13.46
N LYS A 333 2.53 -23.30 -14.09
CA LYS A 333 3.58 -22.29 -13.90
C LYS A 333 3.76 -21.90 -12.42
N ALA A 334 2.70 -21.90 -11.61
CA ALA A 334 2.83 -21.59 -10.19
C ALA A 334 3.70 -22.62 -9.45
N PHE A 335 3.65 -23.90 -9.83
CA PHE A 335 4.52 -24.94 -9.28
C PHE A 335 5.99 -24.72 -9.68
N ASP A 336 6.23 -24.36 -10.94
CA ASP A 336 7.59 -24.01 -11.41
C ASP A 336 8.14 -22.80 -10.64
N ASP A 337 7.31 -21.79 -10.39
CA ASP A 337 7.69 -20.61 -9.63
C ASP A 337 8.00 -20.96 -8.14
N PHE A 338 7.38 -22.02 -7.58
CA PHE A 338 7.68 -22.52 -6.23
C PHE A 338 9.06 -23.17 -6.10
N GLU A 339 9.62 -23.78 -7.15
CA GLU A 339 10.99 -24.32 -7.13
C GLU A 339 12.03 -23.23 -6.80
N ARG A 340 11.75 -22.00 -7.26
CA ARG A 340 12.61 -20.83 -7.10
C ARG A 340 12.14 -19.91 -5.99
N PHE A 341 11.07 -20.26 -5.27
CA PHE A 341 10.48 -19.41 -4.24
C PHE A 341 11.48 -19.13 -3.12
N ARG A 342 11.56 -17.87 -2.73
CA ARG A 342 12.27 -17.39 -1.55
C ARG A 342 11.36 -16.38 -0.86
N ILE A 343 11.43 -16.32 0.48
CA ILE A 343 10.66 -15.34 1.24
C ILE A 343 11.06 -13.94 0.75
N PRO A 344 10.12 -13.11 0.26
CA PRO A 344 10.45 -11.76 -0.20
C PRO A 344 11.07 -10.95 0.92
N SER A 345 12.14 -10.20 0.67
CA SER A 345 12.77 -9.35 1.70
C SER A 345 11.87 -8.21 2.19
N SER A 346 10.79 -7.92 1.46
CA SER A 346 9.73 -6.99 1.88
C SER A 346 8.65 -7.61 2.77
N TYR A 347 8.69 -8.93 2.98
CA TYR A 347 7.73 -9.62 3.83
C TYR A 347 8.04 -9.29 5.30
N HIS A 348 7.03 -8.76 6.00
CA HIS A 348 7.13 -8.45 7.42
C HIS A 348 6.63 -9.63 8.23
N TRP A 349 7.54 -10.33 8.91
CA TRP A 349 7.16 -11.35 9.89
C TRP A 349 6.57 -10.67 11.15
N GLN A 350 5.41 -11.14 11.59
CA GLN A 350 4.74 -10.60 12.77
C GLN A 350 5.33 -11.21 14.04
N GLU A 351 6.18 -10.44 14.73
CA GLU A 351 6.72 -10.81 16.03
C GLU A 351 5.64 -10.84 17.13
N ASP A 352 5.89 -11.61 18.19
CA ASP A 352 5.04 -11.65 19.39
C ASP A 352 5.27 -10.39 20.25
N THR A 353 4.69 -9.27 19.83
CA THR A 353 4.89 -7.98 20.49
C THR A 353 3.99 -7.81 21.71
N ALA A 354 4.49 -7.10 22.73
CA ALA A 354 3.68 -6.73 23.90
C ALA A 354 2.42 -5.94 23.51
N ALA A 355 2.49 -5.11 22.47
CA ALA A 355 1.34 -4.38 21.96
C ALA A 355 0.27 -5.31 21.35
N ALA A 356 0.66 -6.36 20.62
CA ALA A 356 -0.29 -7.36 20.12
C ALA A 356 -0.94 -8.14 21.29
N ARG A 357 -0.16 -8.50 22.30
CA ARG A 357 -0.66 -9.16 23.52
C ARG A 357 -1.64 -8.29 24.31
N PHE A 358 -1.44 -6.97 24.36
CA PHE A 358 -2.41 -6.04 24.98
C PHE A 358 -3.75 -6.08 24.25
N ILE A 359 -3.74 -6.10 22.91
CA ILE A 359 -4.97 -6.17 22.11
C ILE A 359 -5.72 -7.49 22.36
N LEU A 360 -5.01 -8.60 22.49
CA LEU A 360 -5.61 -9.89 22.87
C LEU A 360 -6.21 -9.83 24.27
N ALA A 361 -5.53 -9.20 25.23
CA ALA A 361 -6.05 -9.02 26.58
C ALA A 361 -7.37 -8.22 26.59
N LEU A 362 -7.51 -7.18 25.76
CA LEU A 362 -8.80 -6.44 25.62
C LEU A 362 -9.97 -7.33 25.16
N ARG A 363 -9.69 -8.43 24.45
CA ARG A 363 -10.72 -9.38 24.05
C ARG A 363 -11.15 -10.28 25.22
N GLU A 364 -10.20 -10.67 26.06
CA GLU A 364 -10.35 -11.68 27.12
C GLU A 364 -10.77 -11.09 28.46
N ASP A 365 -10.49 -9.80 28.69
CA ASP A 365 -10.74 -9.09 29.95
C ASP A 365 -11.73 -7.94 29.73
N GLY A 366 -12.96 -8.11 30.25
CA GLY A 366 -14.01 -7.10 30.18
C GLY A 366 -13.70 -5.84 30.98
N GLU A 367 -13.06 -5.95 32.15
CA GLU A 367 -12.72 -4.79 32.98
C GLU A 367 -11.63 -3.95 32.32
N LEU A 368 -10.60 -4.59 31.76
CA LEU A 368 -9.55 -3.91 31.01
C LEU A 368 -10.12 -3.23 29.77
N ARG A 369 -11.05 -3.88 29.07
CA ARG A 369 -11.73 -3.31 27.91
C ARG A 369 -12.57 -2.09 28.29
N ASP A 370 -13.36 -2.17 29.36
CA ASP A 370 -14.18 -1.06 29.86
C ASP A 370 -13.30 0.11 30.34
N LEU A 371 -12.18 -0.18 31.00
CA LEU A 371 -11.18 0.83 31.34
C LEU A 371 -10.58 1.45 30.08
N TYR A 372 -10.22 0.66 29.07
CA TYR A 372 -9.62 1.16 27.84
C TYR A 372 -10.58 2.04 27.02
N VAL A 373 -11.88 1.79 27.09
CA VAL A 373 -12.90 2.66 26.48
C VAL A 373 -13.00 4.01 27.21
N ARG A 374 -12.98 3.99 28.55
CA ARG A 374 -13.17 5.20 29.38
C ARG A 374 -11.89 6.04 29.51
N ASP A 375 -10.77 5.38 29.77
CA ASP A 375 -9.45 5.97 29.94
C ASP A 375 -8.38 5.04 29.32
N PRO A 376 -8.11 5.20 28.01
CA PRO A 376 -7.13 4.39 27.31
C PRO A 376 -5.73 4.45 27.93
N ALA A 377 -5.34 5.61 28.49
CA ALA A 377 -4.02 5.80 29.07
C ALA A 377 -3.87 5.04 30.39
N ALA A 378 -4.90 5.09 31.25
CA ALA A 378 -4.93 4.32 32.49
C ALA A 378 -4.95 2.81 32.22
N ALA A 379 -5.73 2.33 31.25
CA ALA A 379 -5.76 0.92 30.88
C ALA A 379 -4.38 0.42 30.43
N VAL A 380 -3.73 1.15 29.52
CA VAL A 380 -2.39 0.81 29.04
C VAL A 380 -1.35 0.84 30.17
N ALA A 381 -1.44 1.81 31.08
CA ALA A 381 -0.54 1.90 32.23
C ALA A 381 -0.78 0.80 33.28
N SER A 382 -2.03 0.35 33.43
CA SER A 382 -2.42 -0.69 34.38
C SER A 382 -2.03 -2.10 33.92
N TRP A 383 -1.84 -2.28 32.61
CA TRP A 383 -1.53 -3.59 32.05
C TRP A 383 -0.08 -4.00 32.35
N SER A 384 0.05 -5.00 33.23
CA SER A 384 1.28 -5.34 33.97
C SER A 384 2.30 -6.20 33.21
N MET A 385 2.04 -6.51 31.93
CA MET A 385 2.97 -7.28 31.09
C MET A 385 4.17 -6.43 30.68
N LYS A 386 5.37 -6.88 31.06
CA LYS A 386 6.65 -6.24 30.70
C LYS A 386 6.83 -6.27 29.18
N GLY A 387 7.08 -5.11 28.57
CA GLY A 387 7.55 -5.03 27.18
C GLY A 387 6.96 -3.91 26.33
N LEU A 388 5.92 -3.20 26.78
CA LEU A 388 5.44 -2.02 26.06
C LEU A 388 6.49 -0.90 26.12
N THR A 389 6.99 -0.47 24.96
CA THR A 389 7.88 0.70 24.89
C THR A 389 7.08 1.99 25.12
N PRO A 390 7.72 3.12 25.48
CA PRO A 390 7.03 4.41 25.56
C PRO A 390 6.30 4.81 24.27
N ARG A 391 6.82 4.37 23.12
CA ARG A 391 6.15 4.54 21.83
C ARG A 391 4.87 3.71 21.73
N ASP A 392 4.93 2.43 22.11
CA ASP A 392 3.76 1.55 22.08
C ASP A 392 2.68 2.07 23.02
N GLN A 393 3.06 2.49 24.23
CA GLN A 393 2.16 3.14 25.17
C GLN A 393 1.50 4.37 24.55
N SER A 394 2.28 5.28 23.96
CA SER A 394 1.74 6.47 23.29
C SER A 394 0.81 6.14 22.12
N LEU A 395 1.06 5.05 21.38
CA LEU A 395 0.21 4.63 20.26
C LEU A 395 -1.08 3.96 20.74
N LEU A 396 -0.99 3.04 21.69
CA LEU A 396 -2.13 2.34 22.27
C LEU A 396 -3.06 3.30 23.02
N SER A 397 -2.53 4.27 23.75
CA SER A 397 -3.34 5.25 24.49
C SER A 397 -4.15 6.20 23.58
N ARG A 398 -3.91 6.22 22.26
CA ARG A 398 -4.71 7.03 21.32
C ARG A 398 -6.06 6.40 20.98
N ARG A 399 -6.23 5.09 21.24
CA ARG A 399 -7.43 4.32 20.85
C ARG A 399 -7.79 4.53 19.37
N ASP A 400 -6.75 4.58 18.53
CA ASP A 400 -6.84 4.69 17.07
C ASP A 400 -6.38 3.37 16.43
N ALA A 401 -7.20 2.81 15.53
CA ALA A 401 -6.92 1.51 14.93
C ALA A 401 -5.60 1.48 14.17
N GLY A 402 -5.24 2.58 13.48
CA GLY A 402 -3.96 2.70 12.77
C GLY A 402 -2.77 2.70 13.73
N ALA A 403 -2.87 3.48 14.82
CA ALA A 403 -1.85 3.52 15.87
C ALA A 403 -1.67 2.16 16.57
N MET A 404 -2.78 1.49 16.91
CA MET A 404 -2.76 0.13 17.48
C MET A 404 -2.12 -0.87 16.53
N GLN A 405 -2.44 -0.82 15.23
CA GLN A 405 -1.83 -1.69 14.23
C GLN A 405 -0.32 -1.44 14.10
N ILE A 406 0.12 -0.17 14.14
CA ILE A 406 1.55 0.18 14.07
C ILE A 406 2.28 -0.35 15.31
N ALA A 407 1.70 -0.20 16.50
CA ALA A 407 2.28 -0.72 17.74
C ALA A 407 2.38 -2.26 17.70
N ALA A 408 1.28 -2.93 17.35
CA ALA A 408 1.21 -4.39 17.28
C ALA A 408 2.19 -4.99 16.26
N LYS A 409 2.34 -4.35 15.08
CA LYS A 409 3.31 -4.80 14.07
C LYS A 409 4.76 -4.64 14.50
N GLY A 410 5.05 -3.81 15.51
CA GLY A 410 6.42 -3.51 15.92
C GLY A 410 7.24 -2.75 14.87
N ILE A 411 6.61 -2.27 13.78
CA ILE A 411 7.29 -1.58 12.67
C ILE A 411 8.01 -0.36 13.20
N ARG A 412 9.29 -0.22 12.86
CA ARG A 412 10.10 0.92 13.30
C ARG A 412 9.64 2.16 12.55
N ALA A 413 9.28 3.23 13.27
CA ALA A 413 8.92 4.50 12.63
C ALA A 413 10.15 5.21 12.01
N LYS A 414 11.34 4.86 12.48
CA LYS A 414 12.62 5.46 12.07
C LYS A 414 13.69 4.39 12.11
N SER A 415 14.58 4.43 11.12
CA SER A 415 15.84 3.69 11.15
C SER A 415 16.73 4.18 12.28
N SER A 416 17.64 3.33 12.75
CA SER A 416 18.68 3.78 13.67
C SER A 416 19.52 4.88 12.99
N PRO A 417 20.07 5.87 13.73
CA PRO A 417 20.93 6.90 13.15
C PRO A 417 22.09 6.31 12.33
N ASP A 418 22.67 5.20 12.79
CA ASP A 418 23.76 4.51 12.10
C ASP A 418 23.32 3.80 10.82
N SER A 419 22.15 3.16 10.83
CA SER A 419 21.58 2.54 9.62
C SER A 419 21.26 3.60 8.57
N ALA A 420 20.62 4.70 8.98
CA ALA A 420 20.33 5.82 8.08
C ALA A 420 21.62 6.44 7.49
N ARG A 421 22.67 6.61 8.33
CA ARG A 421 23.98 7.12 7.91
C ARG A 421 24.70 6.19 6.95
N MET A 422 24.67 4.89 7.21
CA MET A 422 25.25 3.85 6.35
C MET A 422 24.54 3.80 5.00
N LEU A 423 23.21 3.65 4.99
CA LEU A 423 22.40 3.55 3.78
C LEU A 423 22.51 4.81 2.92
N THR A 424 22.52 5.99 3.55
CA THR A 424 22.77 7.26 2.83
C THR A 424 24.16 7.25 2.20
N SER A 425 25.19 6.79 2.90
CA SER A 425 26.56 6.70 2.37
C SER A 425 26.66 5.73 1.19
N LEU A 426 26.06 4.54 1.30
CA LEU A 426 26.01 3.53 0.23
C LEU A 426 25.30 4.04 -1.02
N LEU A 427 24.19 4.76 -0.85
CA LEU A 427 23.41 5.29 -1.97
C LEU A 427 24.05 6.53 -2.61
N THR A 428 24.88 7.29 -1.89
CA THR A 428 25.40 8.57 -2.39
C THR A 428 26.90 8.55 -2.75
N ASN A 429 27.64 7.52 -2.30
CA ASN A 429 29.06 7.33 -2.55
C ASN A 429 29.37 5.97 -3.21
N LYS A 430 29.75 6.02 -4.49
CA LYS A 430 30.08 4.83 -5.32
C LYS A 430 31.31 4.06 -4.82
N ALA A 431 32.25 4.69 -4.10
CA ALA A 431 33.42 4.00 -3.55
C ALA A 431 33.02 3.12 -2.36
N VAL A 432 32.16 3.64 -1.48
CA VAL A 432 31.64 2.93 -0.30
C VAL A 432 30.84 1.71 -0.73
N LEU A 433 29.91 1.85 -1.69
CA LEU A 433 29.14 0.72 -2.21
C LEU A 433 30.02 -0.33 -2.89
N ARG A 434 31.03 0.09 -3.68
CA ARG A 434 32.00 -0.87 -4.27
C ARG A 434 32.80 -1.60 -3.20
N GLY A 435 33.18 -0.92 -2.12
CA GLY A 435 33.84 -1.53 -0.97
C GLY A 435 32.98 -2.64 -0.35
N LEU A 436 31.70 -2.35 -0.10
CA LEU A 436 30.74 -3.34 0.40
C LEU A 436 30.58 -4.52 -0.57
N HIS A 437 30.33 -4.22 -1.84
CA HIS A 437 30.19 -5.24 -2.88
C HIS A 437 31.39 -6.17 -2.93
N ASN A 438 32.61 -5.62 -2.93
CA ASN A 438 33.83 -6.42 -2.95
C ASN A 438 34.02 -7.26 -1.68
N ALA A 439 33.61 -6.76 -0.51
CA ALA A 439 33.65 -7.54 0.73
C ALA A 439 32.71 -8.75 0.66
N VAL A 440 31.48 -8.55 0.17
CA VAL A 440 30.48 -9.62 0.03
C VAL A 440 30.87 -10.63 -1.05
N GLN A 441 31.34 -10.19 -2.21
CA GLN A 441 31.71 -11.10 -3.32
C GLN A 441 32.96 -11.94 -3.03
N ARG A 442 33.82 -11.50 -2.11
CA ARG A 442 34.99 -12.30 -1.67
C ARG A 442 34.61 -13.37 -0.65
N ALA A 443 33.46 -13.25 0.01
CA ALA A 443 33.01 -14.20 1.02
C ALA A 443 32.30 -15.41 0.37
N ALA A 444 32.48 -16.59 0.98
CA ALA A 444 31.67 -17.76 0.63
C ALA A 444 30.18 -17.49 0.95
N PRO A 445 29.21 -18.11 0.24
CA PRO A 445 27.78 -17.83 0.43
C PRO A 445 27.31 -17.88 1.89
N ASN A 446 27.74 -18.89 2.65
CA ASN A 446 27.42 -19.06 4.07
C ASN A 446 28.11 -18.05 5.03
N GLN A 447 29.04 -17.24 4.53
CA GLN A 447 29.78 -16.23 5.29
C GLN A 447 29.43 -14.79 4.89
N ARG A 448 28.55 -14.60 3.90
CA ARG A 448 28.16 -13.27 3.41
C ARG A 448 27.57 -12.38 4.50
N ARG A 449 26.81 -12.96 5.43
CA ARG A 449 26.27 -12.22 6.57
C ARG A 449 27.37 -11.67 7.47
N GLN A 450 28.35 -12.49 7.84
CA GLN A 450 29.50 -12.06 8.63
C GLN A 450 30.31 -10.98 7.90
N ALA A 451 30.50 -11.10 6.59
CA ALA A 451 31.21 -10.11 5.79
C ALA A 451 30.54 -8.73 5.79
N LEU A 452 29.20 -8.67 5.86
CA LEU A 452 28.47 -7.41 6.05
C LEU A 452 28.71 -6.80 7.43
N ASP A 453 28.63 -7.62 8.48
CA ASP A 453 28.83 -7.19 9.86
C ASP A 453 30.25 -6.63 10.03
N ASP A 454 31.27 -7.38 9.58
CA ASP A 454 32.68 -6.98 9.60
C ASP A 454 32.95 -5.69 8.82
N TRP A 455 32.38 -5.58 7.61
CA TRP A 455 32.53 -4.38 6.78
C TRP A 455 31.90 -3.17 7.47
N SER A 456 30.70 -3.32 8.02
CA SER A 456 29.99 -2.22 8.67
C SER A 456 30.73 -1.73 9.92
N ALA A 457 31.20 -2.65 10.77
CA ALA A 457 32.00 -2.34 11.96
C ALA A 457 33.32 -1.64 11.58
N SER A 458 34.03 -2.15 10.56
CA SER A 458 35.30 -1.58 10.10
C SER A 458 35.14 -0.17 9.50
N ASN A 459 33.95 0.19 9.03
CA ASN A 459 33.61 1.52 8.52
C ASN A 459 32.88 2.40 9.56
N GLY A 460 32.80 1.95 10.83
CA GLY A 460 32.24 2.73 11.94
C GLY A 460 30.72 2.82 11.95
N TYR A 461 30.03 1.81 11.41
CA TYR A 461 28.57 1.69 11.44
C TYR A 461 28.13 0.57 12.39
N ALA A 462 27.37 0.88 13.45
CA ALA A 462 26.73 -0.12 14.29
C ALA A 462 25.31 -0.39 13.76
N VAL A 463 25.17 -1.40 12.90
CA VAL A 463 23.91 -1.69 12.19
C VAL A 463 23.49 -3.15 12.39
N ASP A 464 22.17 -3.36 12.40
CA ASP A 464 21.58 -4.68 12.32
C ASP A 464 21.11 -4.91 10.88
N TRP A 465 21.85 -5.74 10.15
CA TRP A 465 21.55 -6.03 8.76
C TRP A 465 20.26 -6.84 8.56
N SER A 466 19.63 -7.38 9.63
CA SER A 466 18.36 -8.13 9.50
C SER A 466 17.19 -7.22 9.15
N VAL A 467 17.28 -5.94 9.55
CA VAL A 467 16.28 -4.90 9.29
C VAL A 467 16.71 -3.91 8.21
N ALA A 468 17.86 -4.10 7.56
CA ALA A 468 18.39 -3.15 6.58
C ALA A 468 17.45 -2.93 5.38
N THR A 469 16.65 -3.93 4.99
CA THR A 469 15.64 -3.79 3.94
C THR A 469 14.47 -2.89 4.37
N GLU A 470 14.01 -3.02 5.62
CA GLU A 470 12.99 -2.14 6.21
C GLU A 470 13.53 -0.71 6.30
N ASP A 471 14.76 -0.56 6.79
CA ASP A 471 15.43 0.74 6.91
C ASP A 471 15.65 1.41 5.54
N LEU A 472 16.02 0.64 4.51
CA LEU A 472 16.09 1.14 3.14
C LEU A 472 14.72 1.62 2.66
N THR A 473 13.64 0.91 2.98
CA THR A 473 12.27 1.31 2.62
C THR A 473 11.86 2.60 3.33
N ILE A 474 12.17 2.74 4.62
CA ILE A 474 11.95 3.97 5.39
C ILE A 474 12.73 5.14 4.78
N LEU A 475 14.01 4.93 4.45
CA LEU A 475 14.84 5.93 3.81
C LEU A 475 14.28 6.34 2.44
N MET A 476 13.92 5.37 1.61
CA MET A 476 13.31 5.64 0.29
C MET A 476 12.01 6.42 0.41
N ARG A 477 11.24 6.29 1.49
CA ARG A 477 10.01 7.07 1.73
C ARG A 477 10.25 8.46 2.33
N THR A 478 11.44 8.74 2.84
CA THR A 478 11.76 9.99 3.58
C THR A 478 12.80 10.85 2.87
N ALA A 479 13.60 10.27 1.97
CA ALA A 479 14.59 10.97 1.18
C ALA A 479 14.32 10.85 -0.33
N LEU A 480 14.51 11.96 -1.05
CA LEU A 480 14.28 12.02 -2.50
C LEU A 480 15.50 11.57 -3.33
N PHE A 481 16.72 11.62 -2.78
CA PHE A 481 17.94 11.26 -3.52
C PHE A 481 17.99 9.83 -4.09
N PRO A 482 17.35 8.80 -3.50
CA PRO A 482 17.25 7.48 -4.12
C PRO A 482 16.37 7.47 -5.38
N TRP A 483 15.57 8.50 -5.58
CA TRP A 483 14.63 8.67 -6.70
C TRP A 483 15.16 9.63 -7.76
N THR A 484 16.41 10.11 -7.63
CA THR A 484 17.00 10.99 -8.63
C THR A 484 17.01 10.32 -10.01
N GLY A 485 16.36 10.96 -10.98
CA GLY A 485 16.23 10.46 -12.34
C GLY A 485 15.17 11.18 -13.18
N PHE A 486 15.06 10.77 -14.43
CA PHE A 486 14.14 11.34 -15.41
C PHE A 486 13.00 10.36 -15.71
N TYR A 487 11.77 10.81 -15.52
CA TYR A 487 10.56 9.99 -15.62
C TYR A 487 9.65 10.54 -16.71
N LEU A 488 9.09 9.66 -17.53
CA LEU A 488 8.29 10.02 -18.69
C LEU A 488 6.91 9.37 -18.61
N ALA A 489 5.87 10.18 -18.85
CA ALA A 489 4.53 9.69 -19.19
C ALA A 489 4.30 9.94 -20.68
N ASN A 490 4.67 8.93 -21.49
CA ASN A 490 4.73 9.05 -22.95
C ASN A 490 3.37 9.30 -23.59
N ASP A 491 2.30 8.78 -22.99
CA ASP A 491 0.91 8.96 -23.41
C ASP A 491 0.47 10.43 -23.39
N ARG A 492 1.09 11.24 -22.53
CA ARG A 492 0.72 12.65 -22.32
C ARG A 492 1.86 13.64 -22.57
N GLN A 493 3.03 13.15 -22.99
CA GLN A 493 4.24 13.95 -23.17
C GLN A 493 4.66 14.75 -21.92
N TRP A 494 4.51 14.16 -20.73
CA TRP A 494 5.01 14.76 -19.49
C TRP A 494 6.39 14.21 -19.15
N SER A 495 7.27 15.12 -18.73
CA SER A 495 8.56 14.75 -18.14
C SER A 495 8.65 15.24 -16.70
N ILE A 496 9.13 14.39 -15.81
CA ILE A 496 9.44 14.72 -14.42
C ILE A 496 10.91 14.42 -14.17
N PHE A 497 11.71 15.43 -13.81
CA PHE A 497 13.08 15.20 -13.34
C PHE A 497 13.15 15.38 -11.83
N LEU A 498 13.52 14.33 -11.12
CA LEU A 498 13.80 14.39 -9.69
C LEU A 498 15.30 14.56 -9.50
N TYR A 499 15.71 15.58 -8.75
CA TYR A 499 17.08 15.83 -8.39
C TYR A 499 17.23 15.93 -6.88
N GLY A 500 17.53 14.81 -6.22
CA GLY A 500 17.85 14.76 -4.80
C GLY A 500 19.35 14.58 -4.56
N ARG A 501 19.90 15.34 -3.61
CA ARG A 501 21.30 15.26 -3.19
C ARG A 501 21.39 15.28 -1.66
N SER A 502 22.21 14.40 -1.11
CA SER A 502 22.64 14.46 0.30
C SER A 502 24.08 14.96 0.33
N GLN A 503 24.35 15.99 1.13
CA GLN A 503 25.69 16.50 1.38
C GLN A 503 25.92 16.61 2.89
N THR A 504 27.02 16.04 3.38
CA THR A 504 27.47 16.28 4.74
C THR A 504 28.21 17.62 4.78
N VAL A 505 27.74 18.56 5.60
CA VAL A 505 28.38 19.86 5.81
C VAL A 505 28.64 20.01 7.31
N GLY A 506 29.91 19.93 7.72
CA GLY A 506 30.28 19.88 9.15
C GLY A 506 29.75 18.60 9.81
N THR A 507 29.03 18.72 10.93
CA THR A 507 28.38 17.61 11.64
C THR A 507 26.95 17.32 11.17
N GLY A 508 26.41 18.12 10.22
CA GLY A 508 25.04 17.99 9.72
C GLY A 508 24.95 17.41 8.31
N THR A 509 23.80 16.85 7.96
CA THR A 509 23.46 16.43 6.59
C THR A 509 22.45 17.41 5.98
N VAL A 510 22.81 18.03 4.87
CA VAL A 510 21.94 18.92 4.09
C VAL A 510 21.38 18.15 2.91
N PHE A 511 20.05 18.16 2.77
CA PHE A 511 19.37 17.62 1.61
C PHE A 511 18.99 18.76 0.67
N ASN A 512 19.59 18.78 -0.52
CA ASN A 512 19.15 19.65 -1.60
C ASN A 512 18.28 18.87 -2.55
N GLN A 513 17.11 19.40 -2.85
CA GLN A 513 16.16 18.76 -3.74
C GLN A 513 15.57 19.78 -4.73
N ALA A 514 15.50 19.38 -5.99
CA ALA A 514 14.79 20.09 -7.03
C ALA A 514 13.91 19.09 -7.79
N VAL A 515 12.71 19.52 -8.16
CA VAL A 515 11.79 18.74 -8.98
C VAL A 515 11.43 19.61 -10.16
N TYR A 516 11.55 19.04 -11.36
CA TYR A 516 11.21 19.71 -12.60
C TYR A 516 10.05 18.98 -13.24
N VAL A 517 9.11 19.74 -13.79
CA VAL A 517 7.99 19.23 -14.56
C VAL A 517 7.97 19.97 -15.89
N ASN A 518 8.04 19.23 -17.00
CA ASN A 518 8.18 19.76 -18.35
C ASN A 518 9.28 20.82 -18.49
N GLY A 519 10.45 20.51 -17.92
CA GLY A 519 11.60 21.41 -17.92
C GLY A 519 11.59 22.49 -16.84
N GLN A 520 10.43 22.83 -16.27
CA GLN A 520 10.31 23.93 -15.32
C GLN A 520 10.57 23.50 -13.87
N ALA A 521 11.44 24.22 -13.16
CA ALA A 521 11.69 24.01 -11.74
C ALA A 521 10.48 24.38 -10.86
N LEU A 522 10.07 23.46 -9.99
CA LEU A 522 8.97 23.66 -9.05
C LEU A 522 9.44 24.31 -7.74
N LYS A 523 8.55 25.10 -7.14
CA LYS A 523 8.72 25.78 -5.86
C LYS A 523 8.00 25.02 -4.74
N ARG A 524 8.58 25.08 -3.53
CA ARG A 524 7.99 24.55 -2.27
C ARG A 524 7.53 23.09 -2.32
N VAL A 525 8.21 22.27 -3.11
CA VAL A 525 7.92 20.85 -3.23
C VAL A 525 8.16 20.12 -1.90
N ARG A 526 7.16 19.34 -1.48
CA ARG A 526 7.23 18.54 -0.25
C ARG A 526 7.39 17.07 -0.61
N TYR A 527 8.40 16.43 -0.02
CA TYR A 527 8.55 14.97 -0.08
C TYR A 527 8.39 14.38 1.32
N SER A 528 7.41 13.49 1.48
CA SER A 528 7.17 12.83 2.76
C SER A 528 6.38 11.55 2.55
N LYS A 529 6.74 10.48 3.27
CA LYS A 529 6.00 9.20 3.24
C LYS A 529 5.86 8.60 1.83
N GLY A 530 6.86 8.81 0.97
CA GLY A 530 6.83 8.34 -0.42
C GLY A 530 6.00 9.21 -1.36
N SER A 531 5.49 10.37 -0.91
CA SER A 531 4.68 11.26 -1.74
C SER A 531 5.40 12.58 -2.00
N ILE A 532 5.51 12.94 -3.28
CA ILE A 532 5.94 14.26 -3.77
C ILE A 532 4.67 15.09 -3.99
N ARG A 533 4.62 16.31 -3.44
CA ARG A 533 3.46 17.21 -3.54
C ARG A 533 3.89 18.64 -3.81
N TRP A 534 3.13 19.32 -4.64
CA TRP A 534 3.27 20.76 -4.91
C TRP A 534 1.91 21.33 -5.32
N TYR A 535 1.79 22.65 -5.18
CA TYR A 535 0.53 23.36 -5.42
C TYR A 535 0.75 24.58 -6.30
N ALA A 536 -0.25 24.92 -7.11
CA ALA A 536 -0.22 26.09 -7.98
C ALA A 536 -0.09 27.40 -7.18
N GLU A 537 -0.71 27.48 -5.99
CA GLU A 537 -0.65 28.61 -5.06
C GLU A 537 0.78 29.01 -4.64
N ASP A 538 1.74 28.07 -4.74
CA ASP A 538 3.16 28.32 -4.46
C ASP A 538 3.91 28.94 -5.66
N GLY A 539 3.18 29.35 -6.71
CA GLY A 539 3.71 29.90 -7.96
C GLY A 539 4.22 28.83 -8.93
N ASN A 540 3.61 27.64 -8.89
CA ASN A 540 3.85 26.53 -9.80
C ASN A 540 2.81 26.55 -10.94
N PRO A 541 3.11 25.98 -12.12
CA PRO A 541 2.17 25.99 -13.26
C PRO A 541 0.90 25.18 -12.99
N ASN A 542 0.98 24.15 -12.14
CA ASN A 542 -0.09 23.21 -11.86
C ASN A 542 0.00 22.73 -10.41
N ASN A 543 -1.07 22.11 -9.92
CA ASN A 543 -1.03 21.26 -8.74
C ASN A 543 -0.53 19.87 -9.11
N GLY A 544 0.08 19.16 -8.16
CA GLY A 544 0.39 17.76 -8.40
C GLY A 544 0.77 16.95 -7.19
N PHE A 545 0.58 15.64 -7.35
CA PHE A 545 1.05 14.65 -6.40
C PHE A 545 1.57 13.42 -7.13
N PHE A 546 2.65 12.84 -6.62
CA PHE A 546 3.14 11.53 -7.07
C PHE A 546 3.52 10.68 -5.87
N HIS A 547 3.18 9.39 -5.93
CA HIS A 547 3.82 8.37 -5.13
C HIS A 547 5.03 7.83 -5.87
N THR A 548 6.15 7.73 -5.16
CA THR A 548 7.32 7.02 -5.62
C THR A 548 7.11 5.52 -5.39
N ASP A 549 7.39 4.72 -6.42
CA ASP A 549 7.12 3.28 -6.39
C ASP A 549 8.17 2.46 -7.15
N LEU A 550 8.34 1.21 -6.73
CA LEU A 550 9.16 0.21 -7.41
C LEU A 550 8.24 -0.83 -8.03
N THR A 551 8.36 -1.03 -9.34
CA THR A 551 7.68 -2.15 -10.02
C THR A 551 8.16 -3.50 -9.46
N PRO A 552 7.44 -4.62 -9.71
CA PRO A 552 7.88 -5.95 -9.29
C PRO A 552 9.29 -6.33 -9.80
N LYS A 553 9.68 -5.81 -10.97
CA LYS A 553 11.03 -5.99 -11.54
C LYS A 553 12.07 -5.01 -10.98
N GLY A 554 11.68 -4.16 -10.04
CA GLY A 554 12.53 -3.20 -9.37
C GLY A 554 12.78 -1.88 -10.10
N ALA A 555 12.13 -1.65 -11.26
CA ALA A 555 12.20 -0.37 -11.97
C ALA A 555 11.44 0.73 -11.20
N ARG A 556 11.98 1.95 -11.18
CA ARG A 556 11.38 3.10 -10.49
C ARG A 556 10.27 3.71 -11.34
N ARG A 557 9.18 4.11 -10.69
CA ARG A 557 8.07 4.85 -11.33
C ARG A 557 7.45 5.86 -10.38
N LEU A 558 6.72 6.80 -10.97
CA LEU A 558 5.88 7.77 -10.28
C LEU A 558 4.44 7.53 -10.67
N VAL A 559 3.54 7.43 -9.69
CA VAL A 559 2.10 7.24 -9.92
C VAL A 559 1.32 8.31 -9.19
N GLY A 560 0.49 9.05 -9.91
CA GLY A 560 -0.26 10.14 -9.30
C GLY A 560 -1.02 10.97 -10.33
N ALA A 561 -1.07 12.29 -10.13
CA ALA A 561 -1.78 13.20 -11.00
C ALA A 561 -1.15 14.60 -11.02
N ILE A 562 -1.37 15.30 -12.13
CA ILE A 562 -1.10 16.72 -12.28
C ILE A 562 -2.38 17.36 -12.80
N TRP A 563 -2.83 18.45 -12.16
CA TRP A 563 -4.08 19.11 -12.52
C TRP A 563 -3.98 20.64 -12.43
N PRO A 564 -4.79 21.37 -13.20
CA PRO A 564 -4.78 22.83 -13.20
C PRO A 564 -5.16 23.46 -11.86
N GLU A 565 -4.85 24.74 -11.69
CA GLU A 565 -5.39 25.53 -10.59
C GLU A 565 -6.92 25.68 -10.71
N GLY A 566 -7.63 25.60 -9.58
CA GLY A 566 -9.10 25.70 -9.55
C GLY A 566 -9.85 24.41 -9.90
N GLU A 567 -9.18 23.39 -10.42
CA GLU A 567 -9.80 22.10 -10.71
C GLU A 567 -9.68 21.08 -9.56
N THR A 568 -10.63 20.15 -9.50
CA THR A 568 -10.56 18.97 -8.62
C THR A 568 -9.92 17.80 -9.37
N MET A 569 -9.09 17.03 -8.68
CA MET A 569 -8.39 15.87 -9.25
C MET A 569 -9.37 14.78 -9.73
N GLY A 570 -9.56 14.65 -11.06
CA GLY A 570 -10.32 13.58 -11.72
C GLY A 570 -9.45 12.50 -12.37
N SER A 571 -10.09 11.48 -12.95
CA SER A 571 -9.41 10.38 -13.64
C SER A 571 -8.59 10.87 -14.84
N GLN A 572 -9.06 11.90 -15.53
CA GLN A 572 -8.37 12.54 -16.64
C GLN A 572 -7.05 13.21 -16.25
N HIS A 573 -6.79 13.45 -14.96
CA HIS A 573 -5.52 14.04 -14.47
C HIS A 573 -4.48 12.98 -14.08
N ARG A 574 -4.90 11.72 -13.96
CA ARG A 574 -4.01 10.64 -13.53
C ARG A 574 -2.99 10.29 -14.60
N LEU A 575 -1.75 10.09 -14.17
CA LEU A 575 -0.69 9.63 -15.05
C LEU A 575 0.30 8.75 -14.27
N ALA A 576 0.96 7.85 -15.00
CA ALA A 576 2.06 7.05 -14.50
C ALA A 576 3.31 7.38 -15.32
N ALA A 577 4.33 7.91 -14.65
CA ALA A 577 5.61 8.21 -15.29
C ALA A 577 6.63 7.11 -14.95
N LEU A 578 7.14 6.44 -15.98
CA LEU A 578 8.18 5.43 -15.82
C LEU A 578 9.54 6.10 -15.91
N GLU A 579 10.51 5.63 -15.12
CA GLU A 579 11.89 6.06 -15.29
C GLU A 579 12.36 5.74 -16.73
N HIS A 580 12.95 6.73 -17.39
CA HIS A 580 13.58 6.53 -18.69
C HIS A 580 14.76 5.58 -18.56
N PHE A 581 14.77 4.52 -19.34
CA PHE A 581 15.85 3.56 -19.31
C PHE A 581 17.12 4.17 -19.90
N MET A 582 18.16 4.31 -19.08
CA MET A 582 19.50 4.61 -19.58
C MET A 582 20.10 3.33 -20.17
N PRO A 583 20.55 3.33 -21.44
CA PRO A 583 21.32 2.21 -21.97
C PRO A 583 22.48 1.92 -21.03
N HIS A 584 22.70 0.66 -20.64
CA HIS A 584 23.84 0.23 -19.80
C HIS A 584 25.22 0.41 -20.45
N VAL A 585 25.31 1.19 -21.52
CA VAL A 585 26.51 1.44 -22.30
C VAL A 585 27.26 2.63 -21.68
N THR A 586 28.54 2.42 -21.40
CA THR A 586 29.46 3.51 -21.00
C THR A 586 29.41 4.60 -22.05
N GLN A 587 29.17 5.85 -21.63
CA GLN A 587 29.13 6.99 -22.55
C GLN A 587 30.55 7.39 -22.97
N LEU A 588 30.74 7.81 -24.22
CA LEU A 588 32.04 8.29 -24.71
C LEU A 588 32.58 9.45 -23.88
N SER A 589 31.71 10.34 -23.42
CA SER A 589 32.07 11.46 -22.54
C SER A 589 32.70 11.01 -21.21
N ALA A 590 32.33 9.84 -20.70
CA ALA A 590 32.90 9.27 -19.47
C ALA A 590 34.33 8.70 -19.67
N ILE A 591 34.72 8.45 -20.92
CA ILE A 591 36.03 7.89 -21.28
C ILE A 591 36.87 8.87 -22.11
N ALA A 592 36.50 10.15 -22.15
CA ALA A 592 37.27 11.16 -22.86
C ALA A 592 38.72 11.23 -22.34
N GLY A 593 39.69 11.27 -23.25
CA GLY A 593 41.12 11.30 -22.98
C GLY A 593 41.94 10.63 -24.08
N GLU A 594 43.25 10.54 -23.85
CA GLU A 594 44.20 9.88 -24.75
C GLU A 594 44.57 8.50 -24.20
N TYR A 595 44.67 7.51 -25.09
CA TYR A 595 45.03 6.13 -24.80
C TYR A 595 46.18 5.70 -25.71
N ARG A 596 47.14 4.95 -25.16
CA ARG A 596 48.24 4.36 -25.93
C ARG A 596 48.12 2.85 -25.97
N VAL A 597 47.77 2.32 -27.13
CA VAL A 597 47.50 0.89 -27.35
C VAL A 597 48.41 0.33 -28.42
N LYS A 598 48.62 -0.98 -28.43
CA LYS A 598 49.35 -1.65 -29.50
C LYS A 598 48.35 -2.29 -30.48
N ASP A 599 48.61 -2.16 -31.77
CA ASP A 599 47.87 -2.89 -32.79
C ASP A 599 48.33 -4.36 -32.90
N VAL A 600 47.72 -5.11 -33.82
CA VAL A 600 48.04 -6.52 -34.08
C VAL A 600 49.50 -6.71 -34.54
N GLY A 601 50.10 -5.70 -35.17
CA GLY A 601 51.50 -5.69 -35.61
C GLY A 601 52.49 -5.19 -34.55
N GLY A 602 52.03 -4.81 -33.36
CA GLY A 602 52.86 -4.31 -32.27
C GLY A 602 53.20 -2.80 -32.35
N ARG A 603 52.65 -2.06 -33.32
CA ARG A 603 52.79 -0.61 -33.44
C ARG A 603 51.95 0.07 -32.35
N THR A 604 52.53 1.06 -31.67
CA THR A 604 51.79 1.90 -30.72
C THR A 604 50.93 2.89 -31.49
N LEU A 605 49.62 2.88 -31.22
CA LEU A 605 48.63 3.82 -31.72
C LEU A 605 48.21 4.78 -30.60
N SER A 606 47.99 6.05 -30.96
CA SER A 606 47.34 7.03 -30.10
C SER A 606 45.85 7.07 -30.40
N VAL A 607 45.02 6.71 -29.41
CA VAL A 607 43.56 6.78 -29.50
C VAL A 607 43.08 7.95 -28.65
N VAL A 608 42.50 8.97 -29.28
CA VAL A 608 41.99 10.17 -28.60
C VAL A 608 40.47 10.18 -28.65
N VAL A 609 39.84 10.23 -27.48
CA VAL A 609 38.39 10.41 -27.34
C VAL A 609 38.16 11.82 -26.78
N ARG A 610 37.48 12.68 -27.54
CA ARG A 610 37.28 14.09 -27.15
C ARG A 610 35.94 14.62 -27.66
N PRO A 611 35.38 15.67 -27.02
CA PRO A 611 34.30 16.41 -27.63
C PRO A 611 34.83 17.22 -28.83
N ASP A 612 33.96 17.42 -29.81
CA ASP A 612 34.17 18.29 -30.94
C ASP A 612 33.07 19.35 -31.00
N TYR A 613 33.47 20.59 -31.28
CA TYR A 613 32.60 21.77 -31.24
C TYR A 613 32.64 22.49 -32.60
N PRO A 614 31.92 21.96 -33.61
CA PRO A 614 32.00 22.45 -34.99
C PRO A 614 31.40 23.86 -35.19
N GLY A 615 30.75 24.44 -34.17
CA GLY A 615 30.19 25.80 -34.18
C GLY A 615 28.91 25.97 -35.01
N GLN A 616 28.66 25.12 -36.01
CA GLN A 616 27.47 25.13 -36.87
C GLN A 616 26.49 23.97 -36.59
N SER A 617 26.88 23.00 -35.75
CA SER A 617 26.06 21.85 -35.36
C SER A 617 26.25 21.50 -33.89
N ALA A 618 25.36 20.66 -33.35
CA ALA A 618 25.42 20.21 -31.98
C ALA A 618 26.79 19.59 -31.63
N PRO A 619 27.30 19.79 -30.40
CA PRO A 619 28.50 19.11 -29.93
C PRO A 619 28.38 17.58 -30.05
N VAL A 620 29.44 16.94 -30.53
CA VAL A 620 29.54 15.48 -30.68
C VAL A 620 30.81 14.95 -30.03
N MET A 621 30.81 13.67 -29.65
CA MET A 621 32.03 12.98 -29.25
C MET A 621 32.68 12.40 -30.50
N VAL A 622 33.99 12.59 -30.65
CA VAL A 622 34.79 12.02 -31.73
C VAL A 622 35.86 11.10 -31.16
N ILE A 623 36.22 10.09 -31.94
CA ILE A 623 37.34 9.20 -31.68
C ILE A 623 38.33 9.40 -32.81
N GLU A 624 39.61 9.57 -32.48
CA GLU A 624 40.70 9.68 -33.45
C GLU A 624 41.73 8.58 -33.19
N ILE A 625 42.27 7.99 -34.25
CA ILE A 625 43.41 7.07 -34.20
C ILE A 625 44.57 7.72 -34.97
N ASP A 626 45.68 7.97 -34.28
CA ASP A 626 46.85 8.70 -34.80
C ASP A 626 46.48 10.03 -35.49
N GLY A 627 45.51 10.75 -34.90
CA GLY A 627 45.01 12.05 -35.38
C GLY A 627 44.01 11.97 -36.54
N GLN A 628 43.61 10.78 -36.97
CA GLN A 628 42.58 10.59 -38.02
C GLN A 628 41.22 10.21 -37.41
N PRO A 629 40.10 10.81 -37.83
CA PRO A 629 38.78 10.45 -37.33
C PRO A 629 38.43 8.97 -37.57
N PHE A 630 37.97 8.29 -36.53
CA PHE A 630 37.49 6.93 -36.56
C PHE A 630 35.97 6.89 -36.81
N GLN A 631 35.52 6.09 -37.78
CA GLN A 631 34.12 5.96 -38.21
C GLN A 631 33.56 4.54 -38.03
N GLY A 632 34.31 3.64 -37.40
CA GLY A 632 33.92 2.23 -37.23
C GLY A 632 33.05 1.95 -36.00
N GLN A 633 32.81 0.68 -35.72
CA GLN A 633 32.00 0.24 -34.58
C GLN A 633 32.77 0.34 -33.26
N THR A 634 32.14 0.97 -32.26
CA THR A 634 32.65 1.01 -30.89
C THR A 634 31.85 0.07 -30.00
N THR A 635 32.53 -0.80 -29.24
CA THR A 635 31.90 -1.69 -28.24
C THR A 635 32.53 -1.49 -26.87
N PHE A 636 31.74 -1.56 -25.80
CA PHE A 636 32.20 -1.30 -24.44
C PHE A 636 32.28 -2.57 -23.61
N GLN A 637 33.31 -2.68 -22.78
CA GLN A 637 33.58 -3.80 -21.89
C GLN A 637 33.91 -3.29 -20.48
N ALA A 638 33.96 -4.18 -19.48
CA ALA A 638 34.20 -3.81 -18.09
C ALA A 638 35.58 -3.14 -17.89
N ASN A 639 36.61 -3.56 -18.63
CA ASN A 639 37.99 -3.12 -18.47
C ASN A 639 38.51 -2.27 -19.65
N GLY A 640 37.65 -1.90 -20.60
CA GLY A 640 38.03 -1.11 -21.76
C GLY A 640 36.91 -0.95 -22.78
N PHE A 641 37.27 -0.53 -23.99
CA PHE A 641 36.39 -0.48 -25.16
C PHE A 641 37.13 -1.05 -26.37
N ALA A 642 36.43 -1.36 -27.45
CA ALA A 642 37.04 -1.82 -28.69
C ALA A 642 36.55 -1.04 -29.90
N LEU A 643 37.48 -0.75 -30.82
CA LEU A 643 37.27 -0.02 -32.08
C LEU A 643 37.50 -1.00 -33.24
N ASP A 644 36.44 -1.50 -33.87
CA ASP A 644 36.51 -2.57 -34.89
C ASP A 644 37.39 -3.76 -34.48
N GLY A 645 37.29 -4.17 -33.21
CA GLY A 645 38.08 -5.26 -32.62
C GLY A 645 39.43 -4.86 -32.04
N LEU A 646 39.93 -3.64 -32.26
CA LEU A 646 41.10 -3.11 -31.57
C LEU A 646 40.76 -2.86 -30.09
N ALA A 647 41.31 -3.67 -29.18
CA ALA A 647 41.09 -3.52 -27.75
C ALA A 647 41.81 -2.28 -27.18
N VAL A 648 41.06 -1.43 -26.48
CA VAL A 648 41.54 -0.24 -25.77
C VAL A 648 41.26 -0.37 -24.27
N PRO A 649 42.20 -0.94 -23.49
CA PRO A 649 42.05 -1.07 -22.04
C PRO A 649 41.97 0.29 -21.37
N TYR A 650 41.11 0.47 -20.36
CA TYR A 650 41.07 1.75 -19.61
C TYR A 650 42.41 2.07 -18.92
N ALA A 651 43.17 1.05 -18.55
CA ALA A 651 44.51 1.18 -17.97
C ALA A 651 45.55 1.77 -18.94
N SER A 652 45.27 1.78 -20.25
CA SER A 652 46.14 2.38 -21.27
C SER A 652 45.98 3.90 -21.39
N LYS A 653 45.09 4.51 -20.59
CA LYS A 653 44.87 5.95 -20.57
C LYS A 653 46.15 6.68 -20.16
N VAL A 654 46.57 7.63 -20.99
CA VAL A 654 47.75 8.46 -20.75
C VAL A 654 47.44 9.43 -19.61
N ILE A 655 48.31 9.44 -18.59
CA ILE A 655 48.22 10.37 -17.46
C ILE A 655 49.24 11.50 -17.67
N GLY A 656 48.86 12.51 -18.44
CA GLY A 656 49.68 13.69 -18.76
C GLY A 656 49.08 14.99 -18.22
N ASP A 657 49.31 16.10 -18.94
CA ASP A 657 48.70 17.40 -18.66
C ASP A 657 47.17 17.33 -18.75
N VAL A 658 46.49 18.38 -18.25
CA VAL A 658 45.04 18.46 -18.35
C VAL A 658 44.61 18.49 -19.81
N HIS A 659 43.67 17.64 -20.17
CA HIS A 659 43.22 17.53 -21.56
C HIS A 659 42.70 18.87 -22.09
N PRO A 660 43.03 19.27 -23.34
CA PRO A 660 42.66 20.57 -23.90
C PRO A 660 41.16 20.90 -23.82
N HIS A 661 40.31 19.89 -24.00
CA HIS A 661 38.85 20.08 -23.92
C HIS A 661 38.32 20.36 -22.51
N LEU A 662 39.14 20.25 -21.46
CA LEU A 662 38.83 20.63 -20.08
C LEU A 662 39.43 21.98 -19.68
N GLN A 663 40.12 22.65 -20.60
CA GLN A 663 40.63 24.01 -20.40
C GLN A 663 39.56 25.04 -20.78
N GLY A 664 39.64 26.24 -20.24
CA GLY A 664 38.72 27.35 -20.50
C GLY A 664 38.11 27.96 -19.24
N GLU A 665 37.03 28.72 -19.45
CA GLU A 665 36.29 29.39 -18.37
C GLU A 665 35.23 28.46 -17.77
N TYR A 666 35.05 28.55 -16.45
CA TYR A 666 34.04 27.87 -15.67
C TYR A 666 33.31 28.85 -14.76
N ARG A 667 31.98 28.71 -14.71
CA ARG A 667 31.15 29.30 -13.66
C ARG A 667 31.15 28.35 -12.47
N ILE A 668 31.70 28.78 -11.35
CA ILE A 668 31.80 27.96 -10.13
C ILE A 668 30.83 28.47 -9.08
N ARG A 669 30.15 27.53 -8.44
CA ARG A 669 29.40 27.72 -7.21
C ARG A 669 30.15 27.07 -6.04
N ALA A 670 30.58 27.90 -5.10
CA ALA A 670 31.19 27.48 -3.84
C ALA A 670 30.11 27.45 -2.75
N VAL A 671 29.91 26.29 -2.10
CA VAL A 671 28.85 26.07 -1.12
C VAL A 671 29.45 25.68 0.23
N ASN A 672 29.01 26.33 1.30
CA ASN A 672 29.34 25.98 2.68
C ASN A 672 28.10 26.10 3.60
N SER A 673 28.28 26.05 4.92
CA SER A 673 27.19 26.14 5.89
C SER A 673 26.50 27.52 5.94
N LYS A 674 27.16 28.58 5.43
CA LYS A 674 26.65 29.97 5.44
C LYS A 674 25.90 30.33 4.16
N GLY A 675 26.02 29.53 3.09
CA GLY A 675 25.32 29.75 1.83
C GLY A 675 26.14 29.35 0.61
N SER A 676 25.79 29.90 -0.56
CA SER A 676 26.48 29.68 -1.82
C SER A 676 27.01 30.98 -2.43
N GLN A 677 28.23 30.96 -2.94
CA GLN A 677 28.89 32.07 -3.64
C GLN A 677 29.19 31.66 -5.09
N LYS A 678 29.14 32.60 -6.02
CA LYS A 678 29.48 32.39 -7.44
C LYS A 678 30.84 33.01 -7.74
N HIS A 679 31.67 32.26 -8.47
CA HIS A 679 33.00 32.67 -8.91
C HIS A 679 33.21 32.29 -10.38
N ARG A 680 34.17 32.94 -11.02
CA ARG A 680 34.69 32.58 -12.34
C ARG A 680 36.05 31.94 -12.17
N LEU A 681 36.28 30.81 -12.81
CA LEU A 681 37.59 30.16 -12.89
C LEU A 681 37.99 30.03 -14.35
N SER A 682 39.20 30.45 -14.71
CA SER A 682 39.75 30.27 -16.05
C SER A 682 41.07 29.52 -15.97
N TYR A 683 41.26 28.52 -16.82
CA TYR A 683 42.47 27.71 -16.86
C TYR A 683 42.88 27.41 -18.31
N ASP A 684 44.10 27.79 -18.70
CA ASP A 684 44.61 27.65 -20.08
C ASP A 684 45.62 26.50 -20.25
N GLY A 685 45.76 25.64 -19.25
CA GLY A 685 46.79 24.59 -19.20
C GLY A 685 48.00 24.95 -18.34
N ALA A 686 48.29 26.24 -18.14
CA ALA A 686 49.42 26.70 -17.33
C ALA A 686 49.00 27.68 -16.23
N ILE A 687 48.19 28.67 -16.58
CA ILE A 687 47.75 29.76 -15.70
C ILE A 687 46.32 29.47 -15.25
N LEU A 688 46.08 29.62 -13.94
CA LEU A 688 44.76 29.57 -13.33
C LEU A 688 44.40 30.95 -12.79
N THR A 689 43.22 31.45 -13.11
CA THR A 689 42.66 32.66 -12.50
C THR A 689 41.33 32.38 -11.84
N VAL A 690 41.10 32.95 -10.66
CA VAL A 690 39.80 32.96 -9.98
C VAL A 690 39.33 34.42 -9.87
N ASN A 691 38.17 34.75 -10.45
CA ASN A 691 37.68 36.13 -10.55
C ASN A 691 38.76 37.09 -11.07
N ASP A 692 39.43 36.69 -12.16
CA ASP A 692 40.50 37.43 -12.83
C ASP A 692 41.80 37.62 -12.00
N GLN A 693 41.89 37.02 -10.81
CA GLN A 693 43.09 37.00 -9.99
C GLN A 693 43.89 35.71 -10.24
N ALA A 694 45.17 35.85 -10.62
CA ALA A 694 46.07 34.72 -10.83
C ALA A 694 46.33 33.92 -9.55
N ILE A 695 46.42 32.60 -9.69
CA ILE A 695 46.65 31.66 -8.61
C ILE A 695 48.01 30.98 -8.81
N ASP A 696 48.81 30.97 -7.75
CA ASP A 696 50.12 30.31 -7.74
C ASP A 696 50.02 28.80 -7.52
N ASN A 697 51.11 28.09 -7.81
CA ASN A 697 51.30 26.65 -7.56
C ASN A 697 50.16 25.76 -8.09
N VAL A 698 49.76 25.98 -9.33
CA VAL A 698 48.76 25.16 -10.03
C VAL A 698 49.40 23.86 -10.48
N LYS A 699 48.72 22.75 -10.21
CA LYS A 699 49.09 21.40 -10.65
C LYS A 699 47.88 20.76 -11.31
N GLY A 700 47.90 20.70 -12.63
CA GLY A 700 46.94 19.97 -13.44
C GLY A 700 47.48 18.61 -13.86
N LYS A 701 46.67 17.57 -13.80
CA LYS A 701 47.02 16.26 -14.36
C LYS A 701 45.79 15.54 -14.89
N ALA A 702 45.76 15.19 -16.18
CA ALA A 702 44.66 14.55 -16.88
C ALA A 702 43.29 15.23 -16.70
N SER A 703 42.56 14.90 -15.63
CA SER A 703 41.24 15.46 -15.30
C SER A 703 41.18 16.07 -13.90
N THR A 704 42.30 16.17 -13.18
CA THR A 704 42.36 16.77 -11.85
C THR A 704 43.11 18.08 -11.90
N LEU A 705 42.62 19.07 -11.15
CA LEU A 705 43.22 20.38 -11.01
C LEU A 705 43.32 20.73 -9.53
N ASN A 706 44.55 20.92 -9.07
CA ASN A 706 44.90 21.29 -7.71
C ASN A 706 45.65 22.61 -7.70
N TRP A 707 45.42 23.47 -6.71
CA TRP A 707 46.14 24.74 -6.61
C TRP A 707 46.33 25.21 -5.17
N LYS A 708 47.30 26.10 -4.97
CA LYS A 708 47.59 26.74 -3.68
C LYS A 708 48.23 28.13 -3.86
N SER A 709 47.51 29.17 -3.46
CA SER A 709 48.02 30.53 -3.28
C SER A 709 48.07 30.92 -1.80
N ASP A 710 48.80 31.98 -1.49
CA ASP A 710 49.02 32.50 -0.14
C ASP A 710 47.85 33.38 0.36
N ALA A 711 47.02 33.92 -0.55
CA ALA A 711 45.87 34.75 -0.21
C ALA A 711 44.73 34.56 -1.23
N GLY A 712 43.48 34.82 -0.80
CA GLY A 712 42.32 34.86 -1.70
C GLY A 712 41.16 33.94 -1.29
N LEU A 713 39.99 34.23 -1.87
CA LEU A 713 38.70 33.59 -1.53
C LEU A 713 38.66 32.07 -1.79
N LEU A 714 39.49 31.58 -2.72
CA LEU A 714 39.70 30.15 -3.00
C LEU A 714 41.20 29.86 -3.06
N ALA A 715 41.93 30.25 -2.00
CA ALA A 715 43.39 30.08 -1.90
C ALA A 715 43.86 28.64 -2.13
N ARG A 716 43.04 27.61 -1.82
CA ARG A 716 43.33 26.21 -2.16
C ARG A 716 42.16 25.54 -2.85
N GLY A 717 42.46 24.64 -3.77
CA GLY A 717 41.46 23.79 -4.40
C GLY A 717 41.96 22.42 -4.77
N ASP A 718 41.04 21.47 -4.72
CA ASP A 718 41.20 20.12 -5.21
C ASP A 718 39.93 19.76 -5.98
N THR A 719 40.06 19.67 -7.31
CA THR A 719 38.92 19.51 -8.21
C THR A 719 39.17 18.42 -9.24
N THR A 720 38.08 17.75 -9.61
CA THR A 720 38.00 16.83 -10.73
C THR A 720 37.09 17.43 -11.81
N MET A 721 37.57 17.41 -13.04
CA MET A 721 36.88 17.87 -14.24
C MET A 721 36.38 16.67 -15.05
N LEU A 722 35.26 16.84 -15.73
CA LEU A 722 34.64 15.82 -16.57
C LEU A 722 33.66 16.46 -17.56
N LEU A 723 33.14 15.69 -18.51
CA LEU A 723 32.18 16.19 -19.49
C LEU A 723 30.75 15.88 -19.06
N ASP A 724 29.86 16.86 -19.18
CA ASP A 724 28.43 16.62 -19.07
C ASP A 724 27.92 15.84 -20.29
N PRO A 725 27.32 14.65 -20.16
CA PRO A 725 26.83 13.90 -21.32
C PRO A 725 25.71 14.62 -22.08
N ILE A 726 24.94 15.49 -21.43
CA ILE A 726 23.83 16.21 -22.05
C ILE A 726 24.36 17.32 -22.97
N THR A 727 25.19 18.21 -22.42
CA THR A 727 25.69 19.39 -23.13
C THR A 727 27.07 19.20 -23.79
N LEU A 728 27.78 18.12 -23.45
CA LEU A 728 29.20 17.87 -23.72
C LEU A 728 30.15 18.94 -23.21
N ARG A 729 29.69 19.83 -22.32
CA ARG A 729 30.50 20.91 -21.78
C ARG A 729 31.28 20.42 -20.54
N PRO A 730 32.50 20.94 -20.33
CA PRO A 730 33.26 20.63 -19.13
C PRO A 730 32.53 21.05 -17.86
N MET A 731 32.59 20.18 -16.87
CA MET A 731 32.11 20.38 -15.52
C MET A 731 33.24 20.13 -14.54
N LEU A 732 33.21 20.78 -13.40
CA LEU A 732 34.15 20.53 -12.30
C LEU A 732 33.40 20.32 -11.00
N PHE A 733 33.96 19.46 -10.14
CA PHE A 733 33.53 19.33 -8.76
C PHE A 733 34.73 19.10 -7.86
N GLY A 734 34.60 19.48 -6.59
CA GLY A 734 35.69 19.27 -5.65
C GLY A 734 35.51 20.03 -4.35
N THR A 735 36.63 20.36 -3.73
CA THR A 735 36.68 21.15 -2.50
C THR A 735 37.59 22.36 -2.68
N GLY A 736 37.18 23.48 -2.08
CA GLY A 736 37.97 24.70 -2.00
C GLY A 736 38.18 25.10 -0.55
N ARG A 737 39.25 25.86 -0.28
CA ARG A 737 39.45 26.53 1.01
C ARG A 737 39.86 27.99 0.79
N ALA A 738 39.26 28.87 1.57
CA ALA A 738 39.73 30.24 1.72
C ALA A 738 41.00 30.28 2.60
N ASP A 739 41.71 31.39 2.54
CA ASP A 739 42.80 31.74 3.46
C ASP A 739 42.37 31.74 4.95
N THR A 740 41.13 32.12 5.22
CA THR A 740 40.47 32.08 6.55
C THR A 740 40.16 30.67 7.06
N MET A 741 40.67 29.61 6.40
CA MET A 741 40.41 28.19 6.70
C MET A 741 38.97 27.71 6.48
N GLU A 742 38.09 28.55 5.94
CA GLU A 742 36.74 28.17 5.56
C GLU A 742 36.76 27.17 4.38
N SER A 743 36.01 26.08 4.49
CA SER A 743 35.95 25.01 3.47
C SER A 743 34.66 25.07 2.66
N PHE A 744 34.78 24.85 1.36
CA PHE A 744 33.69 24.92 0.39
C PHE A 744 33.62 23.62 -0.42
N SER A 745 32.40 23.19 -0.74
CA SER A 745 32.16 22.27 -1.85
C SER A 745 32.09 23.09 -3.13
N LEU A 746 32.91 22.75 -4.12
CA LEU A 746 32.94 23.39 -5.43
C LEU A 746 32.16 22.55 -6.43
N VAL A 747 31.31 23.22 -7.21
CA VAL A 747 30.61 22.68 -8.37
C VAL A 747 30.68 23.76 -9.45
N GLY A 748 31.07 23.40 -10.66
CA GLY A 748 31.13 24.35 -11.76
C GLY A 748 30.85 23.72 -13.10
N SER A 749 30.56 24.54 -14.08
CA SER A 749 30.43 24.16 -15.48
C SER A 749 30.92 25.27 -16.40
N ALA A 750 31.48 24.87 -17.54
CA ALA A 750 31.80 25.80 -18.61
C ALA A 750 30.51 26.48 -19.11
N PRO A 751 30.51 27.79 -19.35
CA PRO A 751 29.33 28.51 -19.80
C PRO A 751 28.87 28.00 -21.16
N ILE A 752 27.55 27.99 -21.37
CA ILE A 752 26.91 27.63 -22.63
C ILE A 752 26.16 28.86 -23.14
N GLY A 753 26.35 29.22 -24.40
CA GLY A 753 25.61 30.31 -25.03
C GLY A 753 24.27 29.83 -25.60
N ASP A 754 23.33 30.75 -25.77
CA ASP A 754 21.98 30.44 -26.26
C ASP A 754 21.99 29.72 -27.62
N HIS A 755 22.91 30.09 -28.51
CA HIS A 755 23.09 29.41 -29.80
C HIS A 755 23.46 27.93 -29.64
N ASP A 756 24.37 27.60 -28.73
CA ASP A 756 24.76 26.22 -28.48
C ASP A 756 23.61 25.41 -27.85
N VAL A 757 22.82 26.03 -26.97
CA VAL A 757 21.63 25.41 -26.38
C VAL A 757 20.66 24.99 -27.48
N GLU A 758 20.44 25.86 -28.47
CA GLU A 758 19.54 25.56 -29.59
C GLU A 758 20.09 24.47 -30.50
N LEU A 759 21.40 24.47 -30.78
CA LEU A 759 22.04 23.39 -31.51
C LEU A 759 21.90 22.05 -30.77
N ILE A 760 22.14 22.02 -29.45
CA ILE A 760 21.94 20.82 -28.63
C ILE A 760 20.48 20.36 -28.67
N ARG A 761 19.52 21.29 -28.53
CA ARG A 761 18.07 21.03 -28.57
C ARG A 761 17.65 20.36 -29.88
N SER A 762 18.26 20.75 -31.00
CA SER A 762 17.99 20.17 -32.33
C SER A 762 18.50 18.74 -32.55
N SER A 763 19.30 18.19 -31.62
CA SER A 763 19.92 16.86 -31.75
C SER A 763 19.54 15.94 -30.57
N PRO A 764 18.34 15.32 -30.58
CA PRO A 764 17.92 14.37 -29.54
C PRO A 764 18.89 13.20 -29.37
N LYS A 765 19.25 12.92 -28.11
CA LYS A 765 20.16 11.82 -27.71
C LYS A 765 19.48 10.87 -26.73
N PHE A 766 20.17 9.78 -26.39
CA PHE A 766 19.76 8.82 -25.35
C PHE A 766 18.41 8.13 -25.56
N ASN A 767 17.99 7.97 -26.82
CA ASN A 767 16.69 7.41 -27.19
C ASN A 767 15.51 8.20 -26.58
N LEU A 768 15.68 9.51 -26.36
CA LEU A 768 14.62 10.40 -25.94
C LEU A 768 13.87 10.93 -27.17
N SER A 769 12.56 11.08 -27.03
CA SER A 769 11.76 11.83 -28.00
C SER A 769 12.21 13.30 -28.05
N PRO A 770 11.93 14.03 -29.14
CA PRO A 770 12.28 15.44 -29.25
C PRO A 770 11.77 16.29 -28.08
N TRP A 771 10.52 16.09 -27.63
CA TRP A 771 9.94 16.83 -26.50
C TRP A 771 10.62 16.51 -25.16
N ALA A 772 11.00 15.24 -24.92
CA ALA A 772 11.63 14.86 -23.67
C ALA A 772 13.09 15.33 -23.63
N TRP A 773 13.76 15.30 -24.77
CA TRP A 773 15.10 15.87 -24.94
C TRP A 773 15.10 17.37 -24.71
N ASP A 774 14.14 18.08 -25.32
CA ASP A 774 13.94 19.51 -25.16
C ASP A 774 13.84 19.92 -23.68
N HIS A 775 12.95 19.26 -22.92
CA HIS A 775 12.80 19.50 -21.50
C HIS A 775 14.10 19.22 -20.72
N LEU A 776 14.82 18.15 -21.04
CA LEU A 776 16.08 17.82 -20.36
C LEU A 776 17.19 18.86 -20.66
N VAL A 777 17.28 19.33 -21.90
CA VAL A 777 18.21 20.39 -22.31
C VAL A 777 17.88 21.70 -21.60
N THR A 778 16.60 22.06 -21.49
CA THR A 778 16.15 23.23 -20.72
C THR A 778 16.63 23.16 -19.26
N ILE A 779 16.45 22.01 -18.59
CA ILE A 779 16.94 21.82 -17.21
C ILE A 779 18.46 21.96 -17.13
N ALA A 780 19.19 21.40 -18.11
CA ALA A 780 20.65 21.46 -18.14
C ALA A 780 21.16 22.90 -18.38
N ALA A 781 20.50 23.66 -19.26
CA ALA A 781 20.83 25.06 -19.55
C ALA A 781 20.58 25.96 -18.32
N GLU A 782 19.40 25.86 -17.70
CA GLU A 782 19.09 26.60 -16.46
C GLU A 782 20.08 26.26 -15.34
N ALA A 783 20.42 24.98 -15.19
CA ALA A 783 21.41 24.55 -14.22
C ALA A 783 22.81 25.14 -14.52
N ASN A 784 23.19 25.26 -15.79
CA ASN A 784 24.48 25.83 -16.21
C ASN A 784 24.63 27.30 -15.78
N GLU A 785 23.58 28.11 -15.91
CA GLU A 785 23.56 29.51 -15.46
C GLU A 785 23.80 29.66 -13.95
N GLN A 786 23.44 28.63 -13.18
CA GLN A 786 23.61 28.58 -11.74
C GLN A 786 24.96 27.95 -11.31
N GLY A 787 25.88 27.73 -12.24
CA GLY A 787 27.19 27.09 -12.00
C GLY A 787 27.17 25.56 -12.12
N GLY A 788 26.15 25.02 -12.79
CA GLY A 788 26.04 23.60 -13.13
C GLY A 788 25.34 22.74 -12.07
N HIS A 789 24.57 21.77 -12.56
CA HIS A 789 24.12 20.61 -11.78
C HIS A 789 24.59 19.34 -12.46
N PHE A 790 25.08 18.40 -11.68
CA PHE A 790 25.51 17.08 -12.15
C PHE A 790 24.29 16.18 -12.39
N LEU A 791 23.37 16.60 -13.25
CA LEU A 791 22.07 15.97 -13.47
C LEU A 791 22.27 14.51 -13.90
N TRP A 792 22.98 14.31 -15.01
CA TRP A 792 23.27 12.98 -15.55
C TRP A 792 24.01 12.09 -14.55
N HIS A 793 25.09 12.61 -13.97
CA HIS A 793 25.93 11.86 -13.04
C HIS A 793 25.19 11.48 -11.75
N SER A 794 24.30 12.35 -11.26
CA SER A 794 23.48 12.06 -10.08
C SER A 794 22.40 11.04 -10.39
N TRP A 795 21.80 11.12 -11.58
CA TRP A 795 20.85 10.12 -12.08
C TRP A 795 21.50 8.74 -12.22
N ASP A 796 22.61 8.64 -12.97
CA ASP A 796 23.36 7.40 -13.17
C ASP A 796 23.78 6.76 -11.84
N LYS A 797 24.31 7.58 -10.92
CA LYS A 797 24.70 7.13 -9.60
C LYS A 797 23.52 6.61 -8.78
N ALA A 798 22.38 7.32 -8.77
CA ALA A 798 21.22 6.90 -8.00
C ALA A 798 20.67 5.56 -8.51
N VAL A 799 20.58 5.38 -9.84
CA VAL A 799 20.17 4.10 -10.45
C VAL A 799 21.11 2.98 -10.04
N LYS A 800 22.41 3.14 -10.31
CA LYS A 800 23.41 2.08 -10.10
C LYS A 800 23.58 1.74 -8.63
N ASN A 801 23.59 2.74 -7.75
CA ASN A 801 23.80 2.49 -6.33
C ASN A 801 22.59 1.80 -5.68
N LEU A 802 21.37 2.21 -6.04
CA LEU A 802 20.16 1.55 -5.54
C LEU A 802 20.06 0.11 -6.04
N ALA A 803 20.32 -0.13 -7.33
CA ALA A 803 20.33 -1.47 -7.90
C ALA A 803 21.39 -2.35 -7.23
N GLY A 804 22.62 -1.86 -7.08
CA GLY A 804 23.72 -2.58 -6.44
C GLY A 804 23.44 -2.90 -4.97
N LEU A 805 22.93 -1.94 -4.19
CA LEU A 805 22.57 -2.17 -2.79
C LEU A 805 21.45 -3.22 -2.66
N ARG A 806 20.42 -3.14 -3.50
CA ARG A 806 19.32 -4.12 -3.48
C ARG A 806 19.80 -5.53 -3.85
N SER A 807 20.71 -5.66 -4.83
CA SER A 807 21.34 -6.94 -5.16
C SER A 807 22.06 -7.54 -3.95
N ILE A 808 22.89 -6.73 -3.26
CA ILE A 808 23.61 -7.17 -2.06
C ILE A 808 22.64 -7.62 -0.96
N LEU A 809 21.58 -6.85 -0.70
CA LEU A 809 20.58 -7.21 0.33
C LEU A 809 19.81 -8.49 -0.02
N GLN A 810 19.56 -8.75 -1.30
CA GLN A 810 18.93 -10.00 -1.76
C GLN A 810 19.85 -11.21 -1.61
N GLU A 811 21.15 -11.06 -1.87
CA GLU A 811 22.14 -12.14 -1.79
C GLU A 811 22.43 -12.66 -0.37
N VAL A 812 21.97 -11.92 0.64
CA VAL A 812 22.24 -12.17 2.08
C VAL A 812 21.03 -12.81 2.79
N HIS A 813 19.85 -12.75 2.17
CA HIS A 813 18.67 -13.50 2.64
C HIS A 813 18.66 -14.95 2.09
N LEU A 814 19.73 -15.34 1.39
CA LEU A 814 20.08 -16.70 0.96
C LEU A 814 21.13 -17.27 1.92
#